data_AF-A0A7X3IPD2-F1
#
_entry.id   AF-A0A7X3IPD2-F1
#
_cell.length_a   1.000
_cell.length_b   1.000
_cell.length_c   1.000
_cell.angle_alpha   90.00
_cell.angle_beta   90.00
_cell.angle_gamma   90.00
#
_symmetry.space_group_name_H-M   'P 1'
#
loop_
_entity.id
_entity.type
_entity.pdbx_description
1 polymer ?
#
loop_
_entity_poly.entity_id
_entity_poly.type
_entity_poly.pdbx_seq_one_letter_code
_entity_poly.pdbx_strand_id
1 'polypeptide(L)'
;MKIIGGVVVLKGKSSLHKKLFILVLCVCLNVVALSSVFASTETKAEAQPAKTVNDIQGHWAEGVLKEWQQKGYLSGFEDGSLKPNGKITRAELAVLINKSFDFQQTSNVTFKDVKSSNWFNQDVAKAVAAGYMKGYTDQTFKPNNAVSRQELAVIIANLLKLSPSDTADRLPDTKNSPVWSKGALGAVIDAGLMNGQDQKFRPLDSASRAEAVSVLDRASKLKDTYTVSYNKAGVYGPASGTETVKGSVKINAPGVTLQNTVIEGNLVLGEGIGEGDVFLKGVTVKGTTTVNGGGKNSVHFEDSVLVTVIVNKKDGSIRIVTEGATSVQQITLQSGARLEESNLTGSGFGNVSLSDQLPANSLITLAGTFETVDVIATSIRVDLTSGSIQALNVASSAGHADIQLAAGTSVNAMILNAIANVTGTGSIGTATINASGVTIAQTPGNVVVGGNVQATVNGRTVGNTSGTTSGGGGSSNSGGGTPSVPSAVYGFGGTITDVNDLPVANMTIKFRKGVGAISGDVAATVVTDAEGKYTVVVPPGIYTGELVKAGFITTYVVGVSLTDRYNPDQDATAIKVPAADELRIVLTWGEKPRDEDSHLLGPTPNQHSFHTWYGGKQYYYGDKLYADLDHDDVDSYGPETTTIRKTVDGTYTFYVHNYSGNFDGTQTLRNSNAKVEVYSGNSATPLKIYHIPVGYGDELYWNVFNMVVNGSDIQFQDKNELTSVAPTHELPEYSNISAAPELNNITAVNNVGPHDTLTVKGLFPGDKVKLYHDEFVFYSDPVAESSDTAIIQDLDFYPLGETIYVSVISPGLIESPWVEVRVLPEEGSDIPNTTLENELQKVNDHVVVPGLTTVGDSVYLTNSEMNEKAELEIIHFEPVTVQDTVYLELDAASNEIKLLQFNTSGEPIQYRATVKVTVGQESDTKVVTITLPTLREALNETIFAVESLENVLILSDADKHSIETAREIYNNNDAAEEALIEALKDMCSIWKFYTNRS
;
A
#
# COMPACT_ATOMS: atom_id res chain seq x y z
N MET A 1 -5.58 -54.49 25.01
CA MET A 1 -5.87 -55.90 25.37
C MET A 1 -7.32 -56.20 25.00
N LYS A 2 -7.57 -57.36 24.36
CA LYS A 2 -8.81 -57.75 23.63
C LYS A 2 -9.99 -58.19 24.54
N ILE A 3 -11.14 -58.39 23.87
CA ILE A 3 -12.37 -59.19 24.18
C ILE A 3 -13.59 -58.26 24.46
N ILE A 4 -14.53 -58.02 23.53
CA ILE A 4 -15.62 -58.83 22.90
C ILE A 4 -16.86 -59.03 23.80
N GLY A 5 -17.99 -58.45 23.36
CA GLY A 5 -19.35 -59.03 23.37
C GLY A 5 -20.12 -59.13 24.70
N GLY A 6 -21.26 -58.44 24.80
CA GLY A 6 -22.23 -58.70 25.87
C GLY A 6 -23.43 -57.76 25.90
N VAL A 7 -24.54 -58.23 25.34
CA VAL A 7 -25.89 -57.65 25.40
C VAL A 7 -26.34 -57.43 26.85
N VAL A 8 -26.91 -56.25 27.15
CA VAL A 8 -27.76 -56.03 28.33
C VAL A 8 -29.14 -55.56 27.87
N VAL A 9 -30.14 -56.40 28.17
CA VAL A 9 -31.57 -56.14 28.01
C VAL A 9 -32.07 -55.43 29.27
N LEU A 10 -32.77 -54.31 29.11
CA LEU A 10 -33.68 -53.79 30.14
C LEU A 10 -35.08 -53.58 29.54
N LYS A 11 -36.02 -54.39 30.05
CA LYS A 11 -37.47 -54.30 29.85
C LYS A 11 -38.05 -53.23 30.79
N GLY A 12 -39.02 -52.43 30.33
CA GLY A 12 -39.86 -51.65 31.25
C GLY A 12 -40.81 -50.60 30.66
N LYS A 13 -41.96 -51.05 30.12
CA LYS A 13 -43.30 -50.43 30.08
C LYS A 13 -43.44 -48.89 29.87
N SER A 14 -44.10 -48.49 28.80
CA SER A 14 -45.52 -48.09 28.86
C SER A 14 -46.15 -47.99 27.47
N SER A 15 -47.41 -48.36 27.41
CA SER A 15 -48.25 -48.51 26.21
C SER A 15 -49.08 -47.23 26.05
N LEU A 16 -48.91 -46.54 24.93
CA LEU A 16 -49.88 -45.72 24.20
C LEU A 16 -49.09 -45.14 23.01
N HIS A 17 -49.70 -44.89 21.85
CA HIS A 17 -49.11 -44.37 20.59
C HIS A 17 -48.75 -45.37 19.47
N LYS A 18 -48.83 -46.69 19.66
CA LYS A 18 -48.73 -47.67 18.54
C LYS A 18 -50.08 -48.10 17.92
N LYS A 19 -51.15 -47.30 18.10
CA LYS A 19 -52.48 -47.58 17.51
C LYS A 19 -53.03 -46.46 16.60
N LEU A 20 -52.23 -45.47 16.20
CA LEU A 20 -52.70 -44.38 15.31
C LEU A 20 -52.15 -44.43 13.87
N PHE A 21 -51.35 -45.44 13.51
CA PHE A 21 -50.69 -45.50 12.19
C PHE A 21 -51.23 -46.58 11.23
N ILE A 22 -52.30 -47.29 11.59
CA ILE A 22 -52.93 -48.34 10.76
C ILE A 22 -54.40 -48.01 10.38
N LEU A 23 -54.82 -46.74 10.52
CA LEU A 23 -56.20 -46.30 10.20
C LEU A 23 -56.31 -45.20 9.12
N VAL A 24 -55.23 -44.86 8.40
CA VAL A 24 -55.27 -43.83 7.32
C VAL A 24 -54.95 -44.41 5.93
N LEU A 25 -54.64 -45.71 5.83
CA LEU A 25 -54.25 -46.36 4.56
C LEU A 25 -55.38 -47.16 3.86
N CYS A 26 -56.65 -47.04 4.29
CA CYS A 26 -57.75 -47.87 3.74
C CYS A 26 -59.05 -47.14 3.40
N VAL A 27 -59.10 -45.81 3.41
CA VAL A 27 -60.28 -45.05 2.98
C VAL A 27 -59.84 -43.95 2.03
N CYS A 28 -59.76 -44.28 0.74
CA CYS A 28 -59.82 -43.34 -0.40
C CYS A 28 -59.71 -44.04 -1.78
N LEU A 29 -59.87 -45.38 -1.86
CA LEU A 29 -60.28 -46.02 -3.11
C LEU A 29 -61.81 -46.19 -3.13
N ASN A 30 -62.42 -45.75 -4.24
CA ASN A 30 -63.82 -45.90 -4.66
C ASN A 30 -64.82 -44.83 -4.22
N VAL A 31 -64.85 -43.68 -4.90
CA VAL A 31 -66.10 -43.10 -5.45
C VAL A 31 -65.76 -42.34 -6.74
N VAL A 32 -66.09 -42.92 -7.89
CA VAL A 32 -66.32 -42.21 -9.17
C VAL A 32 -67.75 -42.55 -9.58
N ALA A 33 -68.61 -41.53 -9.72
CA ALA A 33 -69.71 -41.51 -10.71
C ALA A 33 -70.49 -40.17 -10.68
N LEU A 34 -70.67 -39.59 -11.88
CA LEU A 34 -71.71 -38.62 -12.32
C LEU A 34 -71.52 -37.16 -11.81
N SER A 35 -71.43 -36.08 -12.61
CA SER A 35 -71.97 -35.74 -13.93
C SER A 35 -71.19 -34.51 -14.48
N SER A 36 -70.55 -34.54 -15.68
CA SER A 36 -70.94 -33.86 -16.95
C SER A 36 -71.34 -32.37 -16.81
N VAL A 37 -70.80 -31.34 -17.49
CA VAL A 37 -70.58 -31.03 -18.93
C VAL A 37 -69.74 -29.72 -18.95
N PHE A 38 -68.62 -29.54 -19.67
CA PHE A 38 -68.50 -29.17 -21.08
C PHE A 38 -67.09 -29.50 -21.59
N ALA A 39 -67.04 -30.27 -22.67
CA ALA A 39 -65.85 -30.49 -23.48
C ALA A 39 -65.69 -29.35 -24.48
N SER A 40 -64.46 -28.85 -24.62
CA SER A 40 -63.96 -28.38 -25.90
C SER A 40 -62.62 -29.05 -26.15
N THR A 41 -62.44 -29.44 -27.39
CA THR A 41 -61.55 -30.46 -27.94
C THR A 41 -60.09 -30.04 -27.95
N GLU A 42 -59.21 -30.85 -27.37
CA GLU A 42 -57.83 -30.97 -27.86
C GLU A 42 -57.43 -32.45 -27.95
N THR A 43 -57.09 -32.84 -29.17
CA THR A 43 -56.70 -34.16 -29.62
C THR A 43 -55.43 -34.60 -28.89
N LYS A 44 -55.52 -35.70 -28.14
CA LYS A 44 -54.37 -36.37 -27.53
C LYS A 44 -53.57 -37.04 -28.65
N ALA A 45 -52.51 -36.38 -29.12
CA ALA A 45 -51.51 -37.00 -29.97
C ALA A 45 -50.77 -38.08 -29.17
N GLU A 46 -50.77 -39.30 -29.67
CA GLU A 46 -49.85 -40.35 -29.22
C GLU A 46 -48.43 -39.89 -29.50
N ALA A 47 -47.66 -39.62 -28.43
CA ALA A 47 -46.23 -39.42 -28.55
C ALA A 47 -45.58 -40.76 -28.97
N GLN A 48 -45.11 -40.81 -30.22
CA GLN A 48 -44.14 -41.82 -30.67
C GLN A 48 -42.98 -41.91 -29.66
N PRO A 49 -42.36 -43.09 -29.46
CA PRO A 49 -41.14 -43.17 -28.69
C PRO A 49 -40.10 -42.25 -29.35
N ALA A 50 -39.61 -41.26 -28.61
CA ALA A 50 -38.56 -40.36 -29.05
C ALA A 50 -37.40 -41.23 -29.56
N LYS A 51 -37.15 -41.14 -30.87
CA LYS A 51 -35.99 -41.75 -31.51
C LYS A 51 -34.78 -41.18 -30.78
N THR A 52 -34.09 -41.97 -29.97
CA THR A 52 -32.83 -41.58 -29.34
C THR A 52 -31.85 -41.26 -30.47
N VAL A 53 -31.69 -39.97 -30.74
CA VAL A 53 -30.70 -39.49 -31.71
C VAL A 53 -29.35 -39.70 -31.04
N ASN A 54 -28.63 -40.77 -31.42
CA ASN A 54 -27.30 -41.04 -30.89
C ASN A 54 -26.25 -40.16 -31.63
N ASP A 55 -26.41 -38.84 -31.56
CA ASP A 55 -25.57 -37.85 -32.26
C ASP A 55 -24.15 -37.72 -31.70
N ILE A 56 -23.82 -38.48 -30.67
CA ILE A 56 -22.48 -38.59 -30.08
C ILE A 56 -21.72 -39.85 -30.51
N GLN A 57 -22.34 -40.79 -31.24
CA GLN A 57 -21.67 -42.04 -31.62
C GLN A 57 -20.45 -41.78 -32.52
N GLY A 58 -19.28 -42.23 -32.10
CA GLY A 58 -18.01 -42.00 -32.80
C GLY A 58 -17.47 -40.58 -32.66
N HIS A 59 -18.10 -39.72 -31.84
CA HIS A 59 -17.61 -38.38 -31.54
C HIS A 59 -16.45 -38.46 -30.54
N TRP A 60 -15.42 -37.61 -30.68
CA TRP A 60 -14.25 -37.62 -29.80
C TRP A 60 -14.60 -37.40 -28.31
N ALA A 61 -15.68 -36.67 -28.04
CA ALA A 61 -16.20 -36.41 -26.70
C ALA A 61 -17.26 -37.41 -26.22
N GLU A 62 -17.51 -38.51 -26.95
CA GLU A 62 -18.59 -39.47 -26.63
C GLU A 62 -18.50 -39.99 -25.19
N GLY A 63 -17.28 -40.35 -24.75
CA GLY A 63 -17.05 -40.90 -23.41
C GLY A 63 -17.44 -39.91 -22.30
N VAL A 64 -16.92 -38.68 -22.35
CA VAL A 64 -17.17 -37.66 -21.32
C VAL A 64 -18.63 -37.21 -21.31
N LEU A 65 -19.26 -37.08 -22.49
CA LEU A 65 -20.67 -36.71 -22.59
C LEU A 65 -21.60 -37.78 -21.97
N LYS A 66 -21.32 -39.07 -22.21
CA LYS A 66 -22.05 -40.18 -21.58
C LYS A 66 -21.87 -40.20 -20.07
N GLU A 67 -20.64 -40.00 -19.59
CA GLU A 67 -20.35 -39.93 -18.16
C GLU A 67 -21.13 -38.79 -17.48
N TRP A 68 -21.12 -37.60 -18.07
CA TRP A 68 -21.83 -36.44 -17.55
C TRP A 68 -23.35 -36.60 -17.58
N GLN A 69 -23.90 -37.30 -18.57
CA GLN A 69 -25.32 -37.68 -18.57
C GLN A 69 -25.64 -38.65 -17.41
N GLN A 70 -24.80 -39.66 -17.18
CA GLN A 70 -25.00 -40.64 -16.09
C GLN A 70 -24.92 -39.99 -14.71
N LYS A 71 -24.03 -39.00 -14.53
CA LYS A 71 -23.95 -38.21 -13.29
C LYS A 71 -25.08 -37.17 -13.13
N GLY A 72 -25.91 -36.98 -14.16
CA GLY A 72 -27.00 -36.00 -14.16
C GLY A 72 -26.56 -34.54 -14.38
N TYR A 73 -25.28 -34.30 -14.71
CA TYR A 73 -24.75 -32.96 -14.96
C TYR A 73 -25.16 -32.43 -16.34
N LEU A 74 -25.21 -33.32 -17.34
CA LEU A 74 -25.59 -32.98 -18.71
C LEU A 74 -26.99 -33.51 -19.03
N SER A 75 -27.84 -32.63 -19.53
CA SER A 75 -29.15 -32.98 -20.12
C SER A 75 -29.14 -32.71 -21.62
N GLY A 76 -29.82 -33.56 -22.38
CA GLY A 76 -30.06 -33.37 -23.82
C GLY A 76 -31.20 -32.40 -24.08
N PHE A 77 -31.41 -32.10 -25.37
CA PHE A 77 -32.51 -31.25 -25.83
C PHE A 77 -33.82 -32.04 -25.93
N GLU A 78 -34.94 -31.35 -26.12
CA GLU A 78 -36.28 -31.96 -26.24
C GLU A 78 -36.37 -33.00 -27.37
N ASP A 79 -35.57 -32.83 -28.42
CA ASP A 79 -35.46 -33.75 -29.56
C ASP A 79 -34.62 -35.02 -29.24
N GLY A 80 -34.11 -35.15 -28.01
CA GLY A 80 -33.31 -36.27 -27.55
C GLY A 80 -31.83 -36.21 -27.95
N SER A 81 -31.39 -35.17 -28.67
CA SER A 81 -30.00 -34.98 -29.07
C SER A 81 -29.15 -34.30 -27.99
N LEU A 82 -27.82 -34.43 -28.07
CA LEU A 82 -26.88 -33.70 -27.22
C LEU A 82 -26.23 -32.49 -27.91
N LYS A 83 -26.28 -32.43 -29.24
CA LYS A 83 -25.69 -31.38 -30.09
C LYS A 83 -24.22 -31.12 -29.73
N PRO A 84 -23.33 -32.13 -29.76
CA PRO A 84 -21.94 -31.99 -29.29
C PRO A 84 -21.16 -30.89 -30.01
N ASN A 85 -21.42 -30.70 -31.31
CA ASN A 85 -20.79 -29.65 -32.13
C ASN A 85 -21.57 -28.33 -32.15
N GLY A 86 -22.72 -28.25 -31.48
CA GLY A 86 -23.47 -27.02 -31.33
C GLY A 86 -22.70 -26.02 -30.47
N LYS A 87 -22.85 -24.72 -30.78
CA LYS A 87 -22.28 -23.65 -29.95
C LYS A 87 -23.01 -23.62 -28.61
N ILE A 88 -22.26 -23.51 -27.50
CA ILE A 88 -22.86 -23.41 -26.18
C ILE A 88 -23.17 -21.95 -25.83
N THR A 89 -24.37 -21.70 -25.30
CA THR A 89 -24.76 -20.37 -24.82
C THR A 89 -24.29 -20.10 -23.39
N ARG A 90 -24.21 -18.83 -23.00
CA ARG A 90 -23.84 -18.40 -21.64
C ARG A 90 -24.76 -19.00 -20.57
N ALA A 91 -26.07 -19.05 -20.81
CA ALA A 91 -27.04 -19.64 -19.90
C ALA A 91 -26.84 -21.15 -19.74
N GLU A 92 -26.65 -21.88 -20.83
CA GLU A 92 -26.39 -23.32 -20.79
C GLU A 92 -25.09 -23.64 -20.06
N LEU A 93 -24.03 -22.84 -20.27
CA LEU A 93 -22.76 -23.02 -19.59
C LEU A 93 -22.90 -22.84 -18.07
N ALA A 94 -23.62 -21.81 -17.61
CA ALA A 94 -23.88 -21.58 -16.18
C ALA A 94 -24.59 -22.79 -15.54
N VAL A 95 -25.59 -23.35 -16.22
CA VAL A 95 -26.34 -24.52 -15.75
C VAL A 95 -25.43 -25.75 -15.62
N LEU A 96 -24.54 -25.99 -16.60
CA LEU A 96 -23.58 -27.09 -16.54
C LEU A 96 -22.59 -26.91 -15.39
N ILE A 97 -22.05 -25.71 -15.19
CA ILE A 97 -21.12 -25.40 -14.10
C ILE A 97 -21.80 -25.61 -12.75
N ASN A 98 -22.98 -25.04 -12.53
CA ASN A 98 -23.69 -25.15 -11.25
C ASN A 98 -24.00 -26.60 -10.88
N LYS A 99 -24.44 -27.42 -11.84
CA LYS A 99 -24.71 -28.84 -11.61
C LYS A 99 -23.44 -29.64 -11.31
N SER A 100 -22.35 -29.40 -12.02
CA SER A 100 -21.11 -30.17 -11.89
C SER A 100 -20.24 -29.73 -10.70
N PHE A 101 -20.34 -28.48 -10.27
CA PHE A 101 -19.56 -27.91 -9.15
C PHE A 101 -20.37 -27.76 -7.85
N ASP A 102 -21.65 -28.13 -7.87
CA ASP A 102 -22.61 -28.10 -6.75
C ASP A 102 -22.82 -26.70 -6.15
N PHE A 103 -22.96 -25.68 -7.00
CA PHE A 103 -23.27 -24.32 -6.53
C PHE A 103 -24.76 -24.19 -6.19
N GLN A 104 -25.03 -23.76 -4.96
CA GLN A 104 -26.40 -23.60 -4.44
C GLN A 104 -26.74 -22.17 -4.01
N GLN A 105 -25.74 -21.37 -3.62
CA GLN A 105 -25.95 -19.98 -3.20
C GLN A 105 -26.28 -19.08 -4.38
N THR A 106 -27.21 -18.14 -4.19
CA THR A 106 -27.68 -17.18 -5.20
C THR A 106 -27.47 -15.75 -4.72
N SER A 107 -27.17 -14.83 -5.64
CA SER A 107 -27.16 -13.40 -5.38
C SER A 107 -28.34 -12.73 -6.07
N ASN A 108 -28.73 -11.53 -5.60
CA ASN A 108 -29.77 -10.77 -6.28
C ASN A 108 -29.20 -10.18 -7.58
N VAL A 109 -29.77 -10.55 -8.73
CA VAL A 109 -29.29 -10.14 -10.05
C VAL A 109 -30.33 -9.28 -10.78
N THR A 110 -29.90 -8.12 -11.28
CA THR A 110 -30.77 -7.10 -11.91
C THR A 110 -30.44 -6.88 -13.39
N PHE A 111 -30.17 -7.94 -14.14
CA PHE A 111 -29.88 -7.83 -15.58
C PHE A 111 -31.15 -7.58 -16.40
N LYS A 112 -31.09 -6.63 -17.35
CA LYS A 112 -32.24 -6.23 -18.20
C LYS A 112 -32.83 -7.37 -19.04
N ASP A 113 -32.01 -8.36 -19.36
CA ASP A 113 -32.31 -9.51 -20.23
C ASP A 113 -32.46 -10.84 -19.46
N VAL A 114 -32.51 -10.79 -18.13
CA VAL A 114 -32.75 -11.95 -17.27
C VAL A 114 -33.98 -11.71 -16.40
N LYS A 115 -35.10 -12.32 -16.77
CA LYS A 115 -36.38 -12.25 -16.03
C LYS A 115 -36.51 -13.43 -15.08
N SER A 116 -37.27 -13.26 -13.99
CA SER A 116 -37.54 -14.32 -13.01
C SER A 116 -38.22 -15.56 -13.61
N SER A 117 -38.94 -15.40 -14.74
CA SER A 117 -39.58 -16.49 -15.47
C SER A 117 -38.67 -17.24 -16.44
N ASN A 118 -37.42 -16.78 -16.66
CA ASN A 118 -36.49 -17.50 -17.52
C ASN A 118 -35.98 -18.76 -16.83
N TRP A 119 -35.91 -19.87 -17.57
CA TRP A 119 -35.46 -21.16 -17.06
C TRP A 119 -34.04 -21.15 -16.47
N PHE A 120 -33.19 -20.22 -16.90
CA PHE A 120 -31.80 -20.04 -16.44
C PHE A 120 -31.64 -18.98 -15.33
N ASN A 121 -32.73 -18.34 -14.87
CA ASN A 121 -32.64 -17.20 -13.93
C ASN A 121 -31.86 -17.56 -12.65
N GLN A 122 -32.19 -18.70 -12.03
CA GLN A 122 -31.52 -19.16 -10.82
C GLN A 122 -30.05 -19.50 -11.08
N ASP A 123 -29.74 -20.09 -12.22
CA ASP A 123 -28.36 -20.45 -12.57
C ASP A 123 -27.48 -19.23 -12.82
N VAL A 124 -28.04 -18.15 -13.39
CA VAL A 124 -27.34 -16.85 -13.51
C VAL A 124 -27.09 -16.26 -12.13
N ALA A 125 -28.08 -16.28 -11.24
CA ALA A 125 -27.92 -15.78 -9.86
C ALA A 125 -26.83 -16.55 -9.10
N LYS A 126 -26.75 -17.89 -9.28
CA LYS A 126 -25.68 -18.73 -8.74
C LYS A 126 -24.32 -18.40 -9.33
N ALA A 127 -24.26 -18.18 -10.65
CA ALA A 127 -23.02 -17.89 -11.35
C ALA A 127 -22.37 -16.56 -10.90
N VAL A 128 -23.21 -15.55 -10.67
CA VAL A 128 -22.78 -14.25 -10.14
C VAL A 128 -22.37 -14.37 -8.68
N ALA A 129 -23.14 -15.08 -7.85
CA ALA A 129 -22.79 -15.31 -6.45
C ALA A 129 -21.45 -16.02 -6.27
N ALA A 130 -21.19 -17.05 -7.08
CA ALA A 130 -19.94 -17.79 -7.09
C ALA A 130 -18.78 -17.03 -7.77
N GLY A 131 -19.07 -15.90 -8.44
CA GLY A 131 -18.08 -15.03 -9.06
C GLY A 131 -17.35 -15.61 -10.27
N TYR A 132 -17.87 -16.69 -10.88
CA TYR A 132 -17.27 -17.27 -12.09
C TYR A 132 -17.83 -16.67 -13.39
N MET A 133 -18.97 -15.98 -13.33
CA MET A 133 -19.50 -15.16 -14.42
C MET A 133 -19.99 -13.80 -13.90
N LYS A 134 -19.84 -12.78 -14.75
CA LYS A 134 -20.35 -11.42 -14.54
C LYS A 134 -21.18 -10.96 -15.74
N GLY A 135 -22.04 -9.97 -15.51
CA GLY A 135 -22.74 -9.25 -16.58
C GLY A 135 -21.84 -8.27 -17.31
N TYR A 136 -22.37 -7.69 -18.39
CA TYR A 136 -21.72 -6.65 -19.18
C TYR A 136 -22.03 -5.27 -18.60
N THR A 137 -21.22 -4.28 -18.97
CA THR A 137 -21.34 -2.88 -18.52
C THR A 137 -22.68 -2.22 -18.89
N ASP A 138 -23.39 -2.76 -19.89
CA ASP A 138 -24.72 -2.33 -20.33
C ASP A 138 -25.90 -2.85 -19.45
N GLN A 139 -25.57 -3.51 -18.32
CA GLN A 139 -26.49 -4.20 -17.41
C GLN A 139 -27.23 -5.40 -18.04
N THR A 140 -26.59 -6.09 -19.00
CA THR A 140 -27.11 -7.34 -19.57
C THR A 140 -26.24 -8.55 -19.20
N PHE A 141 -26.80 -9.76 -19.24
CA PHE A 141 -26.06 -11.02 -19.09
C PHE A 141 -25.78 -11.71 -20.43
N LYS A 142 -26.57 -11.39 -21.47
CA LYS A 142 -26.57 -11.98 -22.81
C LYS A 142 -26.70 -13.51 -22.77
N PRO A 143 -27.75 -14.05 -22.11
CA PRO A 143 -27.86 -15.49 -21.80
C PRO A 143 -27.84 -16.40 -23.03
N ASN A 144 -28.37 -15.92 -24.16
CA ASN A 144 -28.47 -16.68 -25.41
C ASN A 144 -27.25 -16.51 -26.34
N ASN A 145 -26.28 -15.66 -25.99
CA ASN A 145 -25.08 -15.51 -26.80
C ASN A 145 -24.19 -16.74 -26.66
N ALA A 146 -23.59 -17.15 -27.78
CA ALA A 146 -22.57 -18.18 -27.79
C ALA A 146 -21.32 -17.71 -27.03
N VAL A 147 -20.73 -18.60 -26.24
CA VAL A 147 -19.50 -18.31 -25.48
C VAL A 147 -18.30 -18.48 -26.40
N SER A 148 -17.44 -17.47 -26.49
CA SER A 148 -16.13 -17.59 -27.16
C SER A 148 -15.12 -18.38 -26.33
N ARG A 149 -14.10 -18.96 -26.95
CA ARG A 149 -13.05 -19.72 -26.24
C ARG A 149 -12.31 -18.87 -25.20
N GLN A 150 -12.08 -17.58 -25.47
CA GLN A 150 -11.49 -16.65 -24.49
C GLN A 150 -12.43 -16.32 -23.32
N GLU A 151 -13.75 -16.21 -23.56
CA GLU A 151 -14.73 -16.05 -22.47
C GLU A 151 -14.80 -17.33 -21.64
N LEU A 152 -14.77 -18.51 -22.27
CA LEU A 152 -14.71 -19.79 -21.57
C LEU A 152 -13.44 -19.86 -20.69
N ALA A 153 -12.28 -19.45 -21.21
CA ALA A 153 -11.03 -19.42 -20.45
C ALA A 153 -11.14 -18.52 -19.20
N VAL A 154 -11.69 -17.31 -19.34
CA VAL A 154 -11.94 -16.41 -18.21
C VAL A 154 -12.89 -17.01 -17.18
N ILE A 155 -13.97 -17.65 -17.64
CA ILE A 155 -14.95 -18.30 -16.76
C ILE A 155 -14.29 -19.43 -15.98
N ILE A 156 -13.47 -20.26 -16.62
CA ILE A 156 -12.79 -21.39 -15.98
C ILE A 156 -11.69 -20.91 -15.02
N ALA A 157 -10.91 -19.90 -15.41
CA ALA A 157 -9.91 -19.29 -14.53
C ALA A 157 -10.57 -18.71 -13.27
N ASN A 158 -11.69 -18.00 -13.41
CA ASN A 158 -12.44 -17.47 -12.27
C ASN A 158 -13.11 -18.57 -11.43
N LEU A 159 -13.58 -19.65 -12.06
CA LEU A 159 -14.20 -20.80 -11.41
C LEU A 159 -13.21 -21.53 -10.50
N LEU A 160 -11.97 -21.71 -10.97
CA LEU A 160 -10.91 -22.41 -10.25
C LEU A 160 -9.97 -21.47 -9.47
N LYS A 161 -10.18 -20.15 -9.57
CA LYS A 161 -9.31 -19.11 -9.02
C LYS A 161 -7.85 -19.26 -9.47
N LEU A 162 -7.64 -19.52 -10.76
CA LEU A 162 -6.30 -19.64 -11.33
C LEU A 162 -5.62 -18.27 -11.42
N SER A 163 -4.35 -18.21 -11.02
CA SER A 163 -3.53 -17.01 -11.17
C SER A 163 -3.29 -16.70 -12.66
N PRO A 164 -3.38 -15.42 -13.08
CA PRO A 164 -3.04 -15.00 -14.44
C PRO A 164 -1.64 -15.48 -14.85
N SER A 165 -1.46 -15.79 -16.13
CA SER A 165 -0.19 -16.23 -16.67
C SER A 165 0.07 -15.66 -18.06
N ASP A 166 1.34 -15.40 -18.35
CA ASP A 166 1.82 -14.92 -19.64
C ASP A 166 2.08 -16.06 -20.65
N THR A 167 1.78 -17.32 -20.30
CA THR A 167 1.90 -18.44 -21.25
C THR A 167 1.07 -18.24 -22.52
N ALA A 168 0.04 -17.40 -22.48
CA ALA A 168 -0.68 -16.96 -23.68
C ALA A 168 0.22 -16.28 -24.73
N ASP A 169 1.35 -15.65 -24.34
CA ASP A 169 2.28 -15.03 -25.30
C ASP A 169 3.08 -16.03 -26.13
N ARG A 170 3.07 -17.31 -25.75
CA ARG A 170 3.74 -18.38 -26.48
C ARG A 170 2.96 -18.85 -27.71
N LEU A 171 1.70 -18.42 -27.87
CA LEU A 171 0.87 -18.76 -29.03
C LEU A 171 0.63 -17.51 -29.91
N PRO A 172 0.85 -17.60 -31.24
CA PRO A 172 0.81 -16.43 -32.12
C PRO A 172 -0.52 -15.67 -32.14
N ASP A 173 -1.65 -16.37 -31.98
CA ASP A 173 -3.00 -15.79 -32.08
C ASP A 173 -3.56 -15.31 -30.74
N THR A 174 -2.84 -15.49 -29.63
CA THR A 174 -3.22 -14.97 -28.31
C THR A 174 -2.36 -13.83 -27.82
N LYS A 175 -1.21 -13.56 -28.47
CA LYS A 175 -0.30 -12.44 -28.13
C LYS A 175 -1.00 -11.09 -28.01
N ASN A 176 -1.94 -10.82 -28.91
CA ASN A 176 -2.73 -9.58 -28.98
C ASN A 176 -4.13 -9.72 -28.36
N SER A 177 -4.36 -10.73 -27.51
CA SER A 177 -5.65 -10.86 -26.82
C SER A 177 -5.86 -9.67 -25.89
N PRO A 178 -7.11 -9.19 -25.72
CA PRO A 178 -7.40 -8.11 -24.78
C PRO A 178 -6.93 -8.43 -23.36
N VAL A 179 -6.48 -7.40 -22.63
CA VAL A 179 -5.98 -7.50 -21.24
C VAL A 179 -6.94 -8.29 -20.33
N TRP A 180 -8.25 -8.08 -20.48
CA TRP A 180 -9.27 -8.77 -19.67
C TRP A 180 -9.29 -10.31 -19.82
N SER A 181 -8.72 -10.84 -20.91
CA SER A 181 -8.72 -12.27 -21.23
C SER A 181 -7.33 -12.89 -21.25
N LYS A 182 -6.29 -12.10 -21.51
CA LYS A 182 -4.93 -12.58 -21.80
C LYS A 182 -4.34 -13.42 -20.66
N GLY A 183 -4.41 -12.92 -19.43
CA GLY A 183 -3.92 -13.65 -18.27
C GLY A 183 -4.67 -14.96 -18.00
N ALA A 184 -6.00 -14.96 -18.22
CA ALA A 184 -6.82 -16.16 -18.06
C ALA A 184 -6.54 -17.21 -19.14
N LEU A 185 -6.27 -16.78 -20.38
CA LEU A 185 -5.84 -17.65 -21.47
C LEU A 185 -4.55 -18.40 -21.09
N GLY A 186 -3.55 -17.69 -20.56
CA GLY A 186 -2.31 -18.34 -20.10
C GLY A 186 -2.55 -19.29 -18.94
N ALA A 187 -3.40 -18.89 -17.99
CA ALA A 187 -3.73 -19.69 -16.81
C ALA A 187 -4.36 -21.05 -17.16
N VAL A 188 -5.31 -21.08 -18.10
CA VAL A 188 -5.95 -22.34 -18.51
C VAL A 188 -5.06 -23.21 -19.39
N ILE A 189 -4.06 -22.63 -20.07
CA ILE A 189 -3.03 -23.36 -20.81
C ILE A 189 -2.06 -24.02 -19.83
N ASP A 190 -1.55 -23.27 -18.85
CA ASP A 190 -0.64 -23.80 -17.82
C ASP A 190 -1.29 -24.90 -17.00
N ALA A 191 -2.58 -24.75 -16.68
CA ALA A 191 -3.36 -25.77 -15.99
C ALA A 191 -3.71 -26.99 -16.88
N GLY A 192 -3.37 -26.97 -18.17
CA GLY A 192 -3.69 -28.05 -19.12
C GLY A 192 -5.20 -28.25 -19.35
N LEU A 193 -6.01 -27.24 -19.04
CA LEU A 193 -7.48 -27.30 -19.13
C LEU A 193 -7.97 -27.06 -20.55
N MET A 194 -7.37 -26.07 -21.21
CA MET A 194 -7.66 -25.67 -22.59
C MET A 194 -6.36 -25.60 -23.37
N ASN A 195 -6.30 -26.32 -24.49
CA ASN A 195 -5.15 -26.33 -25.38
C ASN A 195 -5.54 -25.77 -26.75
N GLY A 196 -4.54 -25.25 -27.47
CA GLY A 196 -4.65 -24.91 -28.88
C GLY A 196 -4.55 -26.13 -29.81
N GLN A 197 -4.94 -25.95 -31.06
CA GLN A 197 -4.71 -26.88 -32.17
C GLN A 197 -3.83 -26.18 -33.22
N ASP A 198 -2.90 -26.90 -33.84
CA ASP A 198 -1.99 -26.36 -34.86
C ASP A 198 -1.21 -25.12 -34.38
N GLN A 199 -0.73 -25.14 -33.13
CA GLN A 199 -0.04 -24.02 -32.46
C GLN A 199 -0.88 -22.72 -32.32
N LYS A 200 -2.21 -22.81 -32.45
CA LYS A 200 -3.16 -21.69 -32.29
C LYS A 200 -4.20 -21.99 -31.23
N PHE A 201 -4.52 -21.01 -30.39
CA PHE A 201 -5.56 -21.15 -29.34
C PHE A 201 -6.98 -20.90 -29.86
N ARG A 202 -7.13 -20.04 -30.87
CA ARG A 202 -8.37 -19.54 -31.47
C ARG A 202 -9.30 -18.84 -30.47
N PRO A 203 -8.85 -17.75 -29.81
CA PRO A 203 -9.57 -17.13 -28.70
C PRO A 203 -10.97 -16.60 -29.06
N LEU A 204 -11.17 -16.16 -30.31
CA LEU A 204 -12.43 -15.58 -30.80
C LEU A 204 -13.45 -16.62 -31.30
N ASP A 205 -13.06 -17.88 -31.47
CA ASP A 205 -13.97 -18.92 -31.94
C ASP A 205 -15.02 -19.25 -30.87
N SER A 206 -16.24 -19.59 -31.28
CA SER A 206 -17.27 -20.06 -30.36
C SER A 206 -16.94 -21.45 -29.82
N ALA A 207 -17.03 -21.66 -28.51
CA ALA A 207 -16.87 -22.96 -27.89
C ALA A 207 -18.03 -23.89 -28.25
N SER A 208 -17.72 -25.13 -28.60
CA SER A 208 -18.74 -26.17 -28.77
C SER A 208 -19.21 -26.72 -27.42
N ARG A 209 -20.41 -27.30 -27.37
CA ARG A 209 -20.94 -27.93 -26.16
C ARG A 209 -20.08 -29.09 -25.69
N ALA A 210 -19.57 -29.91 -26.62
CA ALA A 210 -18.62 -30.99 -26.32
C ALA A 210 -17.30 -30.47 -25.74
N GLU A 211 -16.80 -29.37 -26.29
CA GLU A 211 -15.59 -28.73 -25.76
C GLU A 211 -15.81 -28.21 -24.35
N ALA A 212 -16.87 -27.44 -24.11
CA ALA A 212 -17.18 -26.90 -22.79
C ALA A 212 -17.32 -28.00 -21.74
N VAL A 213 -18.05 -29.09 -22.04
CA VAL A 213 -18.17 -30.24 -21.12
C VAL A 213 -16.81 -30.90 -20.87
N SER A 214 -15.97 -31.05 -21.90
CA SER A 214 -14.64 -31.66 -21.74
C SER A 214 -13.71 -30.80 -20.89
N VAL A 215 -13.76 -29.47 -21.04
CA VAL A 215 -12.99 -28.53 -20.23
C VAL A 215 -13.48 -28.55 -18.79
N LEU A 216 -14.79 -28.55 -18.58
CA LEU A 216 -15.38 -28.62 -17.24
C LEU A 216 -15.08 -29.95 -16.54
N ASP A 217 -15.03 -31.06 -17.29
CA ASP A 217 -14.63 -32.36 -16.74
C ASP A 217 -13.19 -32.32 -16.21
N ARG A 218 -12.24 -31.77 -16.99
CA ARG A 218 -10.86 -31.55 -16.52
C ARG A 218 -10.82 -30.58 -15.33
N ALA A 219 -11.57 -29.48 -15.40
CA ALA A 219 -11.66 -28.50 -14.33
C ALA A 219 -12.20 -29.11 -13.03
N SER A 220 -13.20 -30.00 -13.12
CA SER A 220 -13.76 -30.68 -11.95
C SER A 220 -12.73 -31.59 -11.28
N LYS A 221 -11.86 -32.24 -12.06
CA LYS A 221 -10.76 -33.07 -11.55
C LYS A 221 -9.63 -32.23 -10.95
N LEU A 222 -9.36 -31.04 -11.49
CA LEU A 222 -8.40 -30.09 -10.92
C LEU A 222 -8.90 -29.39 -9.66
N LYS A 223 -10.20 -29.12 -9.50
CA LYS A 223 -10.79 -28.56 -8.27
C LYS A 223 -10.35 -29.35 -7.03
N ASP A 224 -10.32 -30.67 -7.14
CA ASP A 224 -9.88 -31.58 -6.07
C ASP A 224 -8.35 -31.54 -5.84
N THR A 225 -7.58 -31.06 -6.83
CA THR A 225 -6.12 -30.89 -6.76
C THR A 225 -5.71 -29.52 -6.20
N TYR A 226 -6.50 -28.47 -6.46
CA TYR A 226 -6.27 -27.10 -5.98
C TYR A 226 -6.97 -26.80 -4.64
N THR A 227 -7.56 -27.80 -3.98
CA THR A 227 -8.14 -27.66 -2.64
C THR A 227 -7.37 -28.50 -1.64
N VAL A 228 -6.51 -27.88 -0.83
CA VAL A 228 -5.83 -28.58 0.27
C VAL A 228 -6.84 -28.81 1.39
N SER A 229 -7.09 -30.07 1.75
CA SER A 229 -8.08 -30.43 2.77
C SER A 229 -7.43 -30.97 4.04
N TYR A 230 -7.64 -30.27 5.15
CA TYR A 230 -7.22 -30.70 6.48
C TYR A 230 -8.41 -31.33 7.21
N ASN A 231 -8.51 -32.66 7.09
CA ASN A 231 -9.62 -33.46 7.62
C ASN A 231 -9.26 -34.20 8.92
N LYS A 232 -8.14 -33.84 9.56
CA LYS A 232 -7.66 -34.46 10.79
C LYS A 232 -6.98 -33.42 11.67
N ALA A 233 -7.17 -33.51 12.98
CA ALA A 233 -6.48 -32.66 13.95
C ALA A 233 -4.96 -32.70 13.75
N GLY A 234 -4.29 -31.56 13.95
CA GLY A 234 -2.85 -31.41 13.75
C GLY A 234 -2.44 -29.98 13.46
N VAL A 235 -1.12 -29.75 13.46
CA VAL A 235 -0.50 -28.48 13.04
C VAL A 235 -0.04 -28.62 11.59
N TYR A 236 -0.41 -27.66 10.75
CA TYR A 236 -0.12 -27.62 9.31
C TYR A 236 0.53 -26.28 8.95
N GLY A 237 1.39 -26.31 7.93
CA GLY A 237 2.26 -25.18 7.58
C GLY A 237 3.60 -25.20 8.32
N PRO A 238 4.56 -24.36 7.93
CA PRO A 238 5.92 -24.42 8.45
C PRO A 238 6.04 -23.80 9.85
N ALA A 239 7.01 -24.27 10.63
CA ALA A 239 7.31 -23.72 11.96
C ALA A 239 7.90 -22.29 11.90
N SER A 240 8.58 -21.96 10.81
CA SER A 240 9.16 -20.65 10.51
C SER A 240 9.19 -20.41 8.99
N GLY A 241 9.21 -19.14 8.57
CA GLY A 241 9.01 -18.77 7.16
C GLY A 241 7.58 -19.02 6.69
N THR A 242 7.29 -18.79 5.41
CA THR A 242 5.92 -18.81 4.88
C THR A 242 5.75 -19.85 3.77
N GLU A 243 4.69 -20.66 3.84
CA GLU A 243 4.26 -21.55 2.75
C GLU A 243 3.16 -20.87 1.93
N THR A 244 3.18 -21.01 0.60
CA THR A 244 2.11 -20.51 -0.28
C THR A 244 1.28 -21.65 -0.87
N VAL A 245 -0.01 -21.66 -0.57
CA VAL A 245 -1.02 -22.50 -1.22
C VAL A 245 -1.65 -21.71 -2.37
N LYS A 246 -1.31 -22.07 -3.61
CA LYS A 246 -1.84 -21.43 -4.84
C LYS A 246 -3.35 -21.56 -5.01
N GLY A 247 -3.98 -22.49 -4.30
CA GLY A 247 -5.41 -22.81 -4.41
C GLY A 247 -6.21 -22.47 -3.16
N SER A 248 -7.36 -23.11 -3.01
CA SER A 248 -8.20 -22.96 -1.82
C SER A 248 -7.80 -23.97 -0.73
N VAL A 249 -8.18 -23.68 0.51
CA VAL A 249 -7.98 -24.57 1.66
C VAL A 249 -9.32 -24.89 2.29
N LYS A 250 -9.52 -26.14 2.71
CA LYS A 250 -10.66 -26.56 3.52
C LYS A 250 -10.18 -27.22 4.81
N ILE A 251 -10.55 -26.66 5.94
CA ILE A 251 -10.39 -27.29 7.26
C ILE A 251 -11.73 -27.92 7.62
N ASN A 252 -11.78 -29.22 7.85
CA ASN A 252 -13.03 -29.94 8.09
C ASN A 252 -12.93 -30.97 9.22
N ALA A 253 -12.07 -30.69 10.20
CA ALA A 253 -11.94 -31.44 11.44
C ALA A 253 -11.57 -30.49 12.58
N PRO A 254 -11.98 -30.78 13.83
CA PRO A 254 -11.56 -30.01 14.99
C PRO A 254 -10.09 -30.26 15.35
N GLY A 255 -9.48 -29.36 16.11
CA GLY A 255 -8.09 -29.43 16.58
C GLY A 255 -7.07 -29.18 15.48
N VAL A 256 -7.44 -28.39 14.46
CA VAL A 256 -6.53 -28.01 13.37
C VAL A 256 -5.92 -26.64 13.66
N THR A 257 -4.60 -26.59 13.65
CA THR A 257 -3.84 -25.33 13.61
C THR A 257 -3.23 -25.21 12.22
N LEU A 258 -3.58 -24.16 11.49
CA LEU A 258 -2.88 -23.78 10.26
C LEU A 258 -2.00 -22.58 10.58
N GLN A 259 -0.72 -22.65 10.23
CA GLN A 259 0.24 -21.60 10.57
C GLN A 259 1.14 -21.18 9.40
N ASN A 260 1.56 -19.92 9.42
CA ASN A 260 2.53 -19.33 8.49
C ASN A 260 2.25 -19.66 7.02
N THR A 261 1.00 -19.47 6.60
CA THR A 261 0.52 -19.90 5.28
C THR A 261 -0.16 -18.75 4.55
N VAL A 262 0.23 -18.50 3.30
CA VAL A 262 -0.48 -17.63 2.37
C VAL A 262 -1.38 -18.49 1.49
N ILE A 263 -2.68 -18.24 1.54
CA ILE A 263 -3.69 -18.88 0.71
C ILE A 263 -4.10 -17.90 -0.38
N GLU A 264 -3.77 -18.21 -1.64
CA GLU A 264 -4.15 -17.36 -2.77
C GLU A 264 -5.64 -17.50 -3.13
N GLY A 265 -6.24 -18.66 -2.82
CA GLY A 265 -7.66 -18.92 -3.01
C GLY A 265 -8.52 -18.65 -1.78
N ASN A 266 -9.63 -19.38 -1.66
CA ASN A 266 -10.57 -19.27 -0.55
C ASN A 266 -10.18 -20.19 0.61
N LEU A 267 -10.61 -19.84 1.83
CA LEU A 267 -10.54 -20.72 2.99
C LEU A 267 -11.95 -21.13 3.42
N VAL A 268 -12.16 -22.43 3.67
CA VAL A 268 -13.44 -22.93 4.21
C VAL A 268 -13.18 -23.64 5.54
N LEU A 269 -13.71 -23.08 6.61
CA LEU A 269 -13.86 -23.78 7.90
C LEU A 269 -15.19 -24.55 7.85
N GLY A 270 -15.12 -25.82 7.48
CA GLY A 270 -16.26 -26.65 7.14
C GLY A 270 -17.04 -27.20 8.34
N GLU A 271 -18.27 -27.66 8.09
CA GLU A 271 -19.17 -28.24 9.10
C GLU A 271 -18.56 -29.43 9.86
N GLY A 272 -17.57 -30.13 9.28
CA GLY A 272 -16.87 -31.24 9.94
C GLY A 272 -16.07 -30.85 11.19
N ILE A 273 -15.83 -29.56 11.41
CA ILE A 273 -15.26 -29.04 12.67
C ILE A 273 -16.24 -29.26 13.85
N GLY A 274 -17.56 -29.24 13.58
CA GLY A 274 -18.59 -29.36 14.61
C GLY A 274 -18.47 -28.25 15.66
N GLU A 275 -18.34 -28.63 16.93
CA GLU A 275 -18.18 -27.72 18.07
C GLU A 275 -16.71 -27.53 18.53
N GLY A 276 -15.74 -28.16 17.85
CA GLY A 276 -14.33 -28.11 18.25
C GLY A 276 -13.52 -26.97 17.62
N ASP A 277 -12.27 -26.84 18.03
CA ASP A 277 -11.46 -25.64 17.81
C ASP A 277 -10.61 -25.65 16.52
N VAL A 278 -10.34 -24.47 15.96
CA VAL A 278 -9.44 -24.20 14.84
C VAL A 278 -8.63 -22.93 15.14
N PHE A 279 -7.34 -22.98 14.82
CA PHE A 279 -6.40 -21.87 15.01
C PHE A 279 -5.76 -21.52 13.67
N LEU A 280 -5.85 -20.25 13.27
CA LEU A 280 -5.10 -19.68 12.16
C LEU A 280 -4.02 -18.77 12.77
N LYS A 281 -2.73 -19.08 12.56
CA LYS A 281 -1.59 -18.37 13.17
C LYS A 281 -0.65 -17.84 12.08
N GLY A 282 -0.55 -16.54 11.86
CA GLY A 282 0.29 -16.04 10.75
C GLY A 282 -0.27 -16.44 9.38
N VAL A 283 -1.59 -16.55 9.22
CA VAL A 283 -2.23 -16.99 7.98
C VAL A 283 -2.75 -15.78 7.21
N THR A 284 -2.41 -15.69 5.92
CA THR A 284 -2.97 -14.69 5.00
C THR A 284 -3.93 -15.36 4.03
N VAL A 285 -5.16 -14.88 3.93
CA VAL A 285 -6.15 -15.35 2.95
C VAL A 285 -6.48 -14.23 1.98
N LYS A 286 -6.06 -14.37 0.71
CA LYS A 286 -6.35 -13.40 -0.34
C LYS A 286 -7.81 -13.48 -0.81
N GLY A 287 -8.42 -14.66 -0.73
CA GLY A 287 -9.82 -14.89 -1.09
C GLY A 287 -10.79 -14.76 0.09
N THR A 288 -11.97 -15.35 -0.07
CA THR A 288 -13.01 -15.36 0.96
C THR A 288 -12.79 -16.50 1.95
N THR A 289 -12.90 -16.20 3.24
CA THR A 289 -12.97 -17.19 4.31
C THR A 289 -14.43 -17.46 4.67
N THR A 290 -14.90 -18.69 4.50
CA THR A 290 -16.25 -19.11 4.89
C THR A 290 -16.19 -19.96 6.15
N VAL A 291 -16.94 -19.56 7.17
CA VAL A 291 -16.98 -20.23 8.48
C VAL A 291 -18.33 -20.90 8.69
N ASN A 292 -18.35 -22.23 8.54
CA ASN A 292 -19.53 -23.09 8.67
C ASN A 292 -19.45 -24.04 9.88
N GLY A 293 -18.31 -24.11 10.57
CA GLY A 293 -18.06 -24.97 11.72
C GLY A 293 -17.29 -24.24 12.82
N GLY A 294 -17.30 -24.80 14.04
CA GLY A 294 -16.78 -24.19 15.25
C GLY A 294 -17.85 -24.06 16.33
N GLY A 295 -17.52 -24.39 17.58
CA GLY A 295 -18.33 -24.12 18.75
C GLY A 295 -18.08 -22.76 19.43
N LYS A 296 -18.58 -22.63 20.66
CA LYS A 296 -18.58 -21.38 21.44
C LYS A 296 -17.21 -20.85 21.89
N ASN A 297 -16.12 -21.59 21.63
CA ASN A 297 -14.76 -21.24 22.06
C ASN A 297 -13.69 -21.40 20.96
N SER A 298 -14.06 -21.43 19.68
CA SER A 298 -13.43 -22.39 18.78
C SER A 298 -12.79 -21.88 17.49
N VAL A 299 -12.85 -20.59 17.18
CA VAL A 299 -12.16 -20.07 15.99
C VAL A 299 -11.26 -18.93 16.42
N HIS A 300 -9.96 -19.15 16.26
CA HIS A 300 -8.91 -18.20 16.64
C HIS A 300 -8.17 -17.74 15.40
N PHE A 301 -8.15 -16.43 15.18
CA PHE A 301 -7.31 -15.76 14.21
C PHE A 301 -6.23 -15.01 14.99
N GLU A 302 -4.98 -15.46 14.84
CA GLU A 302 -3.81 -14.95 15.55
C GLU A 302 -2.80 -14.52 14.49
N ASP A 303 -2.33 -13.28 14.57
CA ASP A 303 -1.41 -12.68 13.59
C ASP A 303 -1.80 -12.89 12.11
N SER A 304 -3.10 -12.91 11.82
CA SER A 304 -3.62 -13.36 10.52
C SER A 304 -4.30 -12.23 9.73
N VAL A 305 -4.23 -12.29 8.40
CA VAL A 305 -4.81 -11.27 7.50
C VAL A 305 -5.92 -11.91 6.66
N LEU A 306 -7.14 -11.42 6.81
CA LEU A 306 -8.32 -11.93 6.10
C LEU A 306 -9.09 -10.78 5.44
N VAL A 307 -9.26 -10.85 4.12
CA VAL A 307 -9.97 -9.81 3.36
C VAL A 307 -11.49 -9.87 3.62
N THR A 308 -12.09 -11.03 3.40
CA THR A 308 -13.54 -11.22 3.59
C THR A 308 -13.80 -12.47 4.40
N VAL A 309 -14.57 -12.34 5.48
CA VAL A 309 -15.04 -13.46 6.31
C VAL A 309 -16.57 -13.53 6.25
N ILE A 310 -17.12 -14.70 5.92
CA ILE A 310 -18.55 -14.96 5.93
C ILE A 310 -18.83 -16.04 6.97
N VAL A 311 -19.67 -15.75 7.95
CA VAL A 311 -20.03 -16.68 9.03
C VAL A 311 -21.43 -17.20 8.81
N ASN A 312 -21.57 -18.51 8.65
CA ASN A 312 -22.83 -19.20 8.42
C ASN A 312 -22.87 -20.55 9.18
N LYS A 313 -22.66 -20.48 10.50
CA LYS A 313 -22.82 -21.63 11.41
C LYS A 313 -24.30 -21.75 11.76
N LYS A 314 -24.98 -22.75 11.18
CA LYS A 314 -26.45 -22.89 11.19
C LYS A 314 -27.14 -22.77 12.55
N ASP A 315 -26.51 -23.21 13.63
CA ASP A 315 -27.06 -23.13 15.00
C ASP A 315 -26.68 -21.84 15.75
N GLY A 316 -25.86 -20.99 15.13
CA GLY A 316 -25.41 -19.71 15.66
C GLY A 316 -24.45 -19.80 16.87
N SER A 317 -24.01 -21.00 17.25
CA SER A 317 -23.20 -21.20 18.45
C SER A 317 -21.69 -21.17 18.16
N ILE A 318 -21.19 -20.04 17.65
CA ILE A 318 -19.78 -19.86 17.31
C ILE A 318 -19.17 -18.64 18.00
N ARG A 319 -17.90 -18.76 18.41
CA ARG A 319 -17.05 -17.63 18.82
C ARG A 319 -15.87 -17.54 17.86
N ILE A 320 -15.65 -16.35 17.32
CA ILE A 320 -14.47 -16.00 16.54
C ILE A 320 -13.69 -14.96 17.34
N VAL A 321 -12.40 -15.22 17.51
CA VAL A 321 -11.48 -14.39 18.27
C VAL A 321 -10.40 -13.87 17.33
N THR A 322 -10.13 -12.57 17.38
CA THR A 322 -8.95 -11.97 16.76
C THR A 322 -7.93 -11.59 17.83
N GLU A 323 -6.69 -12.02 17.63
CA GLU A 323 -5.58 -11.89 18.56
C GLU A 323 -4.32 -11.40 17.82
N GLY A 324 -3.41 -10.72 18.54
CA GLY A 324 -2.15 -10.25 17.97
C GLY A 324 -2.34 -9.31 16.78
N ALA A 325 -1.65 -9.56 15.67
CA ALA A 325 -1.56 -8.68 14.49
C ALA A 325 -2.79 -8.77 13.59
N THR A 326 -3.80 -9.49 14.04
CA THR A 326 -4.87 -9.93 13.16
C THR A 326 -5.64 -8.74 12.61
N SER A 327 -5.91 -8.80 11.31
CA SER A 327 -6.75 -7.85 10.59
C SER A 327 -7.78 -8.59 9.73
N VAL A 328 -9.04 -8.27 9.94
CA VAL A 328 -10.18 -8.75 9.17
C VAL A 328 -10.86 -7.53 8.54
N GLN A 329 -10.66 -7.30 7.24
CA GLN A 329 -11.18 -6.09 6.59
C GLN A 329 -12.72 -6.04 6.62
N GLN A 330 -13.38 -7.13 6.24
CA GLN A 330 -14.84 -7.24 6.29
C GLN A 330 -15.28 -8.59 6.84
N ILE A 331 -16.23 -8.57 7.77
CA ILE A 331 -16.92 -9.75 8.28
C ILE A 331 -18.43 -9.62 8.09
N THR A 332 -19.05 -10.62 7.45
CA THR A 332 -20.49 -10.72 7.26
C THR A 332 -21.05 -11.89 8.07
N LEU A 333 -21.95 -11.60 9.01
CA LEU A 333 -22.65 -12.61 9.80
C LEU A 333 -23.99 -12.96 9.13
N GLN A 334 -24.14 -14.23 8.75
CA GLN A 334 -25.40 -14.83 8.25
C GLN A 334 -26.03 -15.77 9.29
N SER A 335 -25.34 -16.00 10.41
CA SER A 335 -25.82 -16.73 11.58
C SER A 335 -25.45 -15.98 12.86
N GLY A 336 -26.10 -16.29 13.98
CA GLY A 336 -25.66 -15.82 15.30
C GLY A 336 -24.17 -16.15 15.54
N ALA A 337 -23.46 -15.27 16.25
CA ALA A 337 -22.05 -15.44 16.54
C ALA A 337 -21.62 -14.52 17.69
N ARG A 338 -20.51 -14.88 18.33
CA ARG A 338 -19.75 -13.99 19.21
C ARG A 338 -18.45 -13.59 18.53
N LEU A 339 -18.24 -12.28 18.37
CA LEU A 339 -16.98 -11.70 17.92
C LEU A 339 -16.24 -11.12 19.12
N GLU A 340 -14.98 -11.50 19.28
CA GLU A 340 -14.13 -11.09 20.39
C GLU A 340 -12.77 -10.62 19.91
N GLU A 341 -12.33 -9.46 20.37
CA GLU A 341 -10.97 -8.96 20.18
C GLU A 341 -10.23 -9.08 21.50
N SER A 342 -9.10 -9.79 21.49
CA SER A 342 -8.36 -10.11 22.72
C SER A 342 -6.85 -9.95 22.47
N ASN A 343 -6.17 -9.20 23.33
CA ASN A 343 -4.73 -8.92 23.21
C ASN A 343 -4.33 -8.47 21.78
N LEU A 344 -5.18 -7.62 21.19
CA LEU A 344 -5.07 -7.21 19.81
C LEU A 344 -4.06 -6.06 19.68
N THR A 345 -3.21 -6.14 18.68
CA THR A 345 -2.26 -5.09 18.27
C THR A 345 -2.37 -4.77 16.78
N GLY A 346 -3.08 -5.59 15.99
CA GLY A 346 -3.60 -5.23 14.66
C GLY A 346 -4.98 -4.54 14.72
N SER A 347 -5.64 -4.38 13.56
CA SER A 347 -6.93 -3.68 13.48
C SER A 347 -8.16 -4.52 13.87
N GLY A 348 -8.01 -5.83 14.06
CA GLY A 348 -9.10 -6.68 14.52
C GLY A 348 -10.20 -6.85 13.48
N PHE A 349 -11.46 -6.72 13.88
CA PHE A 349 -12.59 -6.73 12.96
C PHE A 349 -12.87 -5.31 12.44
N GLY A 350 -12.69 -5.11 11.13
CA GLY A 350 -13.07 -3.90 10.41
C GLY A 350 -14.58 -3.73 10.28
N ASN A 351 -15.13 -3.78 9.06
CA ASN A 351 -16.58 -3.66 8.89
C ASN A 351 -17.30 -4.94 9.32
N VAL A 352 -18.16 -4.83 10.32
CA VAL A 352 -19.05 -5.90 10.78
C VAL A 352 -20.45 -5.70 10.17
N SER A 353 -20.83 -6.58 9.24
CA SER A 353 -22.15 -6.57 8.61
C SER A 353 -23.04 -7.70 9.14
N LEU A 354 -24.18 -7.35 9.73
CA LEU A 354 -25.22 -8.28 10.18
C LEU A 354 -26.25 -8.44 9.06
N SER A 355 -25.97 -9.36 8.15
CA SER A 355 -26.69 -9.56 6.87
C SER A 355 -28.17 -9.90 7.08
N ASP A 356 -29.00 -9.47 6.14
CA ASP A 356 -30.42 -9.83 6.00
C ASP A 356 -30.72 -11.35 5.97
N GLN A 357 -29.70 -12.20 5.81
CA GLN A 357 -29.80 -13.66 5.89
C GLN A 357 -29.85 -14.19 7.33
N LEU A 358 -29.54 -13.37 8.34
CA LEU A 358 -29.63 -13.76 9.75
C LEU A 358 -31.06 -14.15 10.12
N PRO A 359 -31.28 -15.34 10.71
CA PRO A 359 -32.59 -15.71 11.23
C PRO A 359 -33.10 -14.71 12.28
N ALA A 360 -34.40 -14.44 12.28
CA ALA A 360 -35.02 -13.65 13.35
C ALA A 360 -34.72 -14.27 14.72
N ASN A 361 -34.51 -13.41 15.73
CA ASN A 361 -34.06 -13.72 17.09
C ASN A 361 -32.63 -14.25 17.19
N SER A 362 -31.82 -14.14 16.14
CA SER A 362 -30.38 -14.40 16.24
C SER A 362 -29.74 -13.49 17.28
N LEU A 363 -28.82 -14.07 18.07
CA LEU A 363 -28.00 -13.35 19.03
C LEU A 363 -26.61 -13.10 18.45
N ILE A 364 -26.21 -11.83 18.43
CA ILE A 364 -24.86 -11.38 18.09
C ILE A 364 -24.26 -10.82 19.37
N THR A 365 -23.07 -11.29 19.74
CA THR A 365 -22.33 -10.78 20.90
C THR A 365 -21.01 -10.18 20.46
N LEU A 366 -20.74 -8.95 20.88
CA LEU A 366 -19.55 -8.19 20.54
C LEU A 366 -18.75 -7.89 21.81
N ALA A 367 -17.44 -8.11 21.76
CA ALA A 367 -16.50 -7.83 22.84
C ALA A 367 -15.18 -7.33 22.24
N GLY A 368 -14.97 -6.01 22.18
CA GLY A 368 -13.85 -5.43 21.43
C GLY A 368 -14.10 -3.98 21.01
N THR A 369 -13.24 -3.45 20.16
CA THR A 369 -13.30 -2.09 19.62
C THR A 369 -13.59 -2.16 18.12
N PHE A 370 -14.81 -1.85 17.74
CA PHE A 370 -15.27 -2.01 16.35
C PHE A 370 -15.41 -0.65 15.66
N GLU A 371 -14.93 -0.54 14.43
CA GLU A 371 -15.09 0.68 13.63
C GLU A 371 -16.55 0.85 13.19
N THR A 372 -17.10 -0.16 12.51
CA THR A 372 -18.47 -0.11 12.01
C THR A 372 -19.23 -1.40 12.28
N VAL A 373 -20.46 -1.27 12.76
CA VAL A 373 -21.42 -2.37 12.93
C VAL A 373 -22.71 -2.02 12.19
N ASP A 374 -22.92 -2.64 11.04
CA ASP A 374 -24.08 -2.44 10.19
C ASP A 374 -25.13 -3.53 10.42
N VAL A 375 -26.24 -3.15 11.05
CA VAL A 375 -27.40 -4.01 11.30
C VAL A 375 -28.37 -3.94 10.13
N ILE A 376 -28.45 -5.01 9.34
CA ILE A 376 -29.33 -5.11 8.16
C ILE A 376 -30.52 -6.05 8.42
N ALA A 377 -30.32 -7.08 9.24
CA ALA A 377 -31.35 -8.04 9.61
C ALA A 377 -32.42 -7.48 10.56
N THR A 378 -33.64 -7.99 10.38
CA THR A 378 -34.80 -7.67 11.23
C THR A 378 -34.86 -8.57 12.45
N SER A 379 -35.35 -8.02 13.58
CA SER A 379 -35.70 -8.76 14.79
C SER A 379 -34.55 -9.58 15.39
N ILE A 380 -33.33 -9.07 15.33
CA ILE A 380 -32.16 -9.68 15.96
C ILE A 380 -31.82 -9.01 17.29
N ARG A 381 -30.94 -9.66 18.07
CA ARG A 381 -30.36 -9.09 19.28
C ARG A 381 -28.86 -8.88 19.12
N VAL A 382 -28.38 -7.69 19.49
CA VAL A 382 -26.95 -7.32 19.47
C VAL A 382 -26.53 -6.91 20.88
N ASP A 383 -25.61 -7.67 21.48
CA ASP A 383 -25.08 -7.43 22.81
C ASP A 383 -23.63 -6.93 22.70
N LEU A 384 -23.39 -5.65 23.01
CA LEU A 384 -22.04 -5.13 23.23
C LEU A 384 -21.67 -5.34 24.70
N THR A 385 -20.76 -6.28 24.94
CA THR A 385 -20.43 -6.79 26.29
C THR A 385 -19.18 -6.14 26.90
N SER A 386 -18.24 -5.68 26.07
CA SER A 386 -17.06 -4.90 26.46
C SER A 386 -16.54 -4.11 25.26
N GLY A 387 -15.80 -3.02 25.53
CA GLY A 387 -15.17 -2.19 24.49
C GLY A 387 -16.12 -1.16 23.88
N SER A 388 -15.86 -0.77 22.63
CA SER A 388 -16.56 0.34 21.97
C SER A 388 -16.94 0.05 20.53
N ILE A 389 -17.93 0.80 20.03
CA ILE A 389 -18.27 0.84 18.61
C ILE A 389 -18.19 2.30 18.15
N GLN A 390 -17.40 2.59 17.12
CA GLN A 390 -17.29 3.93 16.57
C GLN A 390 -18.60 4.33 15.85
N ALA A 391 -19.12 3.49 14.96
CA ALA A 391 -20.43 3.69 14.34
C ALA A 391 -21.29 2.41 14.35
N LEU A 392 -22.47 2.50 14.98
CA LEU A 392 -23.50 1.46 14.93
C LEU A 392 -24.68 1.95 14.08
N ASN A 393 -24.95 1.26 12.97
CA ASN A 393 -25.98 1.64 12.01
C ASN A 393 -27.08 0.59 11.95
N VAL A 394 -28.31 0.96 12.29
CA VAL A 394 -29.49 0.14 12.01
C VAL A 394 -30.10 0.62 10.70
N ALA A 395 -30.03 -0.23 9.67
CA ALA A 395 -30.57 0.04 8.34
C ALA A 395 -32.10 0.18 8.39
N SER A 396 -32.69 0.85 7.40
CA SER A 396 -34.15 1.02 7.32
C SER A 396 -34.91 -0.31 7.12
N SER A 397 -34.23 -1.34 6.62
CA SER A 397 -34.73 -2.72 6.52
C SER A 397 -34.70 -3.50 7.84
N ALA A 398 -33.93 -3.04 8.83
CA ALA A 398 -33.61 -3.78 10.05
C ALA A 398 -34.59 -3.50 11.20
N GLY A 399 -35.88 -3.72 10.96
CA GLY A 399 -36.93 -3.47 11.95
C GLY A 399 -36.78 -4.31 13.22
N HIS A 400 -37.12 -3.73 14.37
CA HIS A 400 -37.20 -4.39 15.68
C HIS A 400 -35.88 -4.99 16.19
N ALA A 401 -34.74 -4.37 15.92
CA ALA A 401 -33.47 -4.75 16.54
C ALA A 401 -33.48 -4.47 18.06
N ASP A 402 -32.97 -5.41 18.87
CA ASP A 402 -32.76 -5.25 20.31
C ASP A 402 -31.25 -5.10 20.58
N ILE A 403 -30.82 -3.94 21.06
CA ILE A 403 -29.43 -3.58 21.26
C ILE A 403 -29.17 -3.41 22.76
N GLN A 404 -28.26 -4.21 23.30
CA GLN A 404 -27.92 -4.22 24.72
C GLN A 404 -26.48 -3.72 24.89
N LEU A 405 -26.30 -2.62 25.63
CA LEU A 405 -25.01 -2.03 25.94
C LEU A 405 -24.64 -2.31 27.41
N ALA A 406 -23.63 -3.14 27.65
CA ALA A 406 -23.18 -3.48 28.99
C ALA A 406 -22.51 -2.28 29.71
N ALA A 407 -22.30 -2.42 31.02
CA ALA A 407 -21.60 -1.39 31.79
C ALA A 407 -20.16 -1.22 31.28
N GLY A 408 -19.71 0.01 31.10
CA GLY A 408 -18.35 0.34 30.64
C GLY A 408 -18.16 0.30 29.11
N THR A 409 -19.18 -0.08 28.34
CA THR A 409 -19.13 -0.02 26.87
C THR A 409 -19.54 1.36 26.35
N SER A 410 -19.05 1.75 25.18
CA SER A 410 -19.45 2.99 24.51
C SER A 410 -19.82 2.79 23.05
N VAL A 411 -20.81 3.55 22.58
CA VAL A 411 -21.08 3.71 21.13
C VAL A 411 -20.93 5.18 20.79
N ASN A 412 -19.97 5.55 19.95
CA ASN A 412 -19.72 6.95 19.64
C ASN A 412 -20.83 7.55 18.77
N ALA A 413 -21.14 6.93 17.63
CA ALA A 413 -22.25 7.30 16.77
C ALA A 413 -23.23 6.14 16.61
N MET A 414 -24.50 6.38 16.90
CA MET A 414 -25.58 5.41 16.72
C MET A 414 -26.62 5.98 15.76
N ILE A 415 -26.87 5.30 14.64
CA ILE A 415 -27.83 5.73 13.61
C ILE A 415 -28.96 4.70 13.52
N LEU A 416 -30.18 5.11 13.86
CA LEU A 416 -31.35 4.23 13.95
C LEU A 416 -32.36 4.57 12.86
N ASN A 417 -32.26 3.90 11.70
CA ASN A 417 -33.16 4.11 10.56
C ASN A 417 -34.38 3.18 10.55
N ALA A 418 -34.49 2.27 11.51
CA ALA A 418 -35.65 1.42 11.75
C ALA A 418 -35.97 1.34 13.25
N ILE A 419 -37.14 0.79 13.59
CA ILE A 419 -37.55 0.57 14.99
C ILE A 419 -36.46 -0.25 15.68
N ALA A 420 -35.94 0.26 16.79
CA ALA A 420 -34.93 -0.43 17.60
C ALA A 420 -35.15 -0.13 19.08
N ASN A 421 -34.82 -1.10 19.93
CA ASN A 421 -34.79 -0.95 21.38
C ASN A 421 -33.34 -0.97 21.85
N VAL A 422 -32.89 0.08 22.54
CA VAL A 422 -31.54 0.21 23.07
C VAL A 422 -31.61 0.25 24.59
N THR A 423 -30.95 -0.71 25.25
CA THR A 423 -31.03 -0.93 26.69
C THR A 423 -29.66 -1.16 27.32
N GLY A 424 -29.59 -1.13 28.66
CA GLY A 424 -28.35 -1.30 29.42
C GLY A 424 -27.80 -0.01 30.03
N THR A 425 -26.51 -0.02 30.37
CA THR A 425 -25.85 1.07 31.11
C THR A 425 -24.60 1.62 30.41
N GLY A 426 -24.24 1.11 29.23
CA GLY A 426 -23.20 1.69 28.38
C GLY A 426 -23.53 3.11 27.91
N SER A 427 -22.51 3.88 27.53
CA SER A 427 -22.66 5.25 27.07
C SER A 427 -22.92 5.33 25.57
N ILE A 428 -23.66 6.37 25.17
CA ILE A 428 -23.92 6.68 23.76
C ILE A 428 -23.48 8.13 23.54
N GLY A 429 -22.57 8.36 22.60
CA GLY A 429 -22.11 9.69 22.21
C GLY A 429 -23.23 10.46 21.52
N THR A 430 -23.46 10.18 20.24
CA THR A 430 -24.55 10.75 19.45
C THR A 430 -25.53 9.65 19.02
N ALA A 431 -26.82 9.85 19.30
CA ALA A 431 -27.90 9.02 18.77
C ALA A 431 -28.68 9.80 17.70
N THR A 432 -28.63 9.35 16.45
CA THR A 432 -29.43 9.86 15.33
C THR A 432 -30.62 8.92 15.08
N ILE A 433 -31.83 9.41 15.33
CA ILE A 433 -33.07 8.64 15.29
C ILE A 433 -33.89 9.06 14.08
N ASN A 434 -33.99 8.17 13.09
CA ASN A 434 -34.71 8.41 11.84
C ASN A 434 -36.00 7.57 11.70
N ALA A 435 -36.30 6.70 12.68
CA ALA A 435 -37.50 5.89 12.71
C ALA A 435 -38.35 6.11 13.96
N SER A 436 -39.66 6.24 13.78
CA SER A 436 -40.61 6.33 14.88
C SER A 436 -40.71 5.00 15.63
N GLY A 437 -40.92 5.06 16.93
CA GLY A 437 -41.02 3.88 17.80
C GLY A 437 -39.68 3.36 18.34
N VAL A 438 -38.57 4.04 18.03
CA VAL A 438 -37.28 3.78 18.68
C VAL A 438 -37.36 4.08 20.17
N THR A 439 -36.79 3.19 20.99
CA THR A 439 -36.64 3.35 22.43
C THR A 439 -35.16 3.29 22.82
N ILE A 440 -34.67 4.27 23.57
CA ILE A 440 -33.32 4.30 24.13
C ILE A 440 -33.45 4.51 25.64
N ALA A 441 -33.01 3.53 26.43
CA ALA A 441 -33.12 3.57 27.89
C ALA A 441 -32.14 4.57 28.51
N GLN A 442 -30.97 4.74 27.91
CA GLN A 442 -29.92 5.66 28.36
C GLN A 442 -30.17 7.10 27.90
N THR A 443 -29.39 8.05 28.42
CA THR A 443 -29.31 9.43 27.89
C THR A 443 -28.07 9.56 27.01
N PRO A 444 -28.21 9.63 25.68
CA PRO A 444 -27.10 9.94 24.80
C PRO A 444 -26.53 11.34 25.07
N GLY A 445 -25.25 11.55 24.79
CA GLY A 445 -24.60 12.87 24.89
C GLY A 445 -25.23 13.90 23.95
N ASN A 446 -25.57 13.48 22.74
CA ASN A 446 -26.35 14.23 21.77
C ASN A 446 -27.47 13.37 21.19
N VAL A 447 -28.67 13.95 21.04
CA VAL A 447 -29.83 13.28 20.44
C VAL A 447 -30.28 14.09 19.24
N VAL A 448 -30.22 13.46 18.07
CA VAL A 448 -30.70 13.99 16.81
C VAL A 448 -31.94 13.21 16.41
N VAL A 449 -33.05 13.89 16.17
CA VAL A 449 -34.32 13.25 15.75
C VAL A 449 -34.73 13.79 14.39
N GLY A 450 -34.99 12.89 13.44
CA GLY A 450 -35.48 13.23 12.10
C GLY A 450 -36.86 13.89 12.12
N GLY A 451 -37.21 14.59 11.03
CA GLY A 451 -38.53 15.21 10.89
C GLY A 451 -39.66 14.18 10.89
N ASN A 452 -40.77 14.48 11.59
CA ASN A 452 -41.93 13.59 11.77
C ASN A 452 -41.62 12.24 12.44
N VAL A 453 -40.51 12.14 13.17
CA VAL A 453 -40.15 10.98 13.97
C VAL A 453 -40.59 11.20 15.41
N GLN A 454 -41.13 10.15 16.05
CA GLN A 454 -41.39 10.13 17.49
C GLN A 454 -40.68 8.93 18.13
N ALA A 455 -39.82 9.19 19.11
CA ALA A 455 -39.05 8.18 19.82
C ALA A 455 -39.09 8.40 21.33
N THR A 456 -38.65 7.43 22.12
CA THR A 456 -38.52 7.56 23.58
C THR A 456 -37.06 7.45 23.98
N VAL A 457 -36.51 8.50 24.58
CA VAL A 457 -35.12 8.53 25.07
C VAL A 457 -35.14 8.83 26.57
N ASN A 458 -34.50 7.97 27.37
CA ASN A 458 -34.52 8.03 28.84
C ASN A 458 -35.94 8.24 29.41
N GLY A 459 -36.89 7.44 28.92
CA GLY A 459 -38.30 7.50 29.34
C GLY A 459 -39.06 8.77 28.91
N ARG A 460 -38.45 9.67 28.12
CA ARG A 460 -39.10 10.88 27.60
C ARG A 460 -39.35 10.78 26.10
N THR A 461 -40.52 11.19 25.64
CA THR A 461 -40.80 11.30 24.21
C THR A 461 -39.98 12.43 23.60
N VAL A 462 -39.27 12.15 22.51
CA VAL A 462 -38.49 13.11 21.70
C VAL A 462 -39.01 13.10 20.26
N GLY A 463 -38.96 14.25 19.58
CA GLY A 463 -39.49 14.45 18.23
C GLY A 463 -40.70 15.39 18.17
N ASN A 464 -40.95 16.00 17.00
CA ASN A 464 -41.93 17.09 16.87
C ASN A 464 -43.28 16.60 16.34
N THR A 465 -44.35 16.83 17.10
CA THR A 465 -45.74 16.74 16.63
C THR A 465 -46.22 18.13 16.21
N SER A 466 -46.38 18.39 14.92
CA SER A 466 -47.11 19.59 14.48
C SER A 466 -48.61 19.40 14.69
N GLY A 467 -49.18 20.19 15.61
CA GLY A 467 -50.62 20.40 15.72
C GLY A 467 -51.07 21.18 16.96
N THR A 468 -51.45 22.46 16.74
CA THR A 468 -52.47 23.31 17.43
C THR A 468 -52.03 24.60 18.17
N THR A 469 -52.25 25.72 17.45
CA THR A 469 -52.92 27.01 17.79
C THR A 469 -52.73 27.76 19.13
N SER A 470 -52.30 29.04 19.03
CA SER A 470 -52.82 30.28 19.67
C SER A 470 -51.69 31.34 19.67
N GLY A 471 -51.77 32.61 19.27
CA GLY A 471 -52.84 33.54 18.92
C GLY A 471 -52.39 34.99 19.25
N GLY A 472 -52.43 35.92 18.28
CA GLY A 472 -52.38 37.40 18.44
C GLY A 472 -50.99 38.07 18.41
N GLY A 473 -50.71 39.15 17.68
CA GLY A 473 -51.44 39.96 16.68
C GLY A 473 -50.56 41.07 16.10
N GLY A 474 -50.72 41.37 14.79
CA GLY A 474 -50.70 42.70 14.11
C GLY A 474 -49.61 43.75 14.44
N SER A 475 -48.91 44.42 13.52
CA SER A 475 -49.35 44.98 12.23
C SER A 475 -48.16 45.49 11.39
N SER A 476 -48.20 45.18 10.08
CA SER A 476 -47.80 45.97 8.88
C SER A 476 -46.52 46.85 8.85
N ASN A 477 -45.64 46.69 7.85
CA ASN A 477 -45.83 47.31 6.51
C ASN A 477 -44.80 46.85 5.43
N SER A 478 -45.33 46.44 4.26
CA SER A 478 -44.91 46.75 2.87
C SER A 478 -43.50 46.41 2.32
N GLY A 479 -43.44 45.44 1.39
CA GLY A 479 -42.47 45.39 0.29
C GLY A 479 -42.32 44.01 -0.37
N GLY A 480 -43.13 43.69 -1.41
CA GLY A 480 -43.00 42.45 -2.21
C GLY A 480 -41.83 42.50 -3.21
N GLY A 481 -41.39 41.40 -3.83
CA GLY A 481 -41.75 40.01 -3.68
C GLY A 481 -40.74 39.14 -4.45
N THR A 482 -40.33 38.04 -3.83
CA THR A 482 -39.72 36.85 -4.42
C THR A 482 -40.31 35.66 -3.65
N PRO A 483 -40.54 34.49 -4.28
CA PRO A 483 -41.08 33.35 -3.56
C PRO A 483 -40.02 32.85 -2.57
N SER A 484 -40.25 33.10 -1.28
CA SER A 484 -39.39 32.59 -0.21
C SER A 484 -39.58 31.08 -0.10
N VAL A 485 -38.60 30.35 -0.64
CA VAL A 485 -38.34 28.94 -0.35
C VAL A 485 -38.22 28.77 1.17
N PRO A 486 -38.86 27.77 1.81
CA PRO A 486 -38.56 27.47 3.21
C PRO A 486 -37.09 27.01 3.29
N SER A 487 -36.25 27.81 3.92
CA SER A 487 -34.82 27.51 4.11
C SER A 487 -34.66 26.19 4.88
N ALA A 488 -34.23 25.13 4.19
CA ALA A 488 -33.67 23.98 4.88
C ALA A 488 -32.40 24.45 5.61
N VAL A 489 -32.38 24.34 6.95
CA VAL A 489 -31.24 24.77 7.80
C VAL A 489 -30.20 23.63 7.94
N TYR A 490 -30.24 22.63 7.05
CA TYR A 490 -29.36 21.46 7.05
C TYR A 490 -28.84 21.21 5.64
N GLY A 491 -27.67 20.58 5.56
CA GLY A 491 -26.90 20.43 4.32
C GLY A 491 -25.47 20.93 4.52
N PHE A 492 -24.67 20.79 3.48
CA PHE A 492 -23.29 21.22 3.47
C PHE A 492 -22.85 21.68 2.09
N GLY A 493 -21.63 22.18 1.98
CA GLY A 493 -21.03 22.51 0.71
C GLY A 493 -19.59 22.91 0.87
N GLY A 494 -18.93 23.12 -0.25
CA GLY A 494 -17.52 23.43 -0.32
C GLY A 494 -17.13 23.80 -1.75
N THR A 495 -15.84 23.83 -1.97
CA THR A 495 -15.19 24.20 -3.23
C THR A 495 -14.34 23.03 -3.69
N ILE A 496 -14.46 22.67 -4.97
CA ILE A 496 -13.58 21.71 -5.63
C ILE A 496 -12.56 22.47 -6.47
N THR A 497 -11.29 22.35 -6.10
CA THR A 497 -10.15 22.89 -6.84
C THR A 497 -9.35 21.75 -7.49
N ASP A 498 -8.53 22.05 -8.49
CA ASP A 498 -7.51 21.12 -8.96
C ASP A 498 -6.21 21.28 -8.16
N VAL A 499 -5.21 20.47 -8.48
CA VAL A 499 -3.90 20.46 -7.81
C VAL A 499 -3.16 21.80 -7.84
N ASN A 500 -3.55 22.74 -8.72
CA ASN A 500 -2.98 24.10 -8.81
C ASN A 500 -3.90 25.15 -8.16
N ASP A 501 -4.81 24.74 -7.27
CA ASP A 501 -5.83 25.58 -6.62
C ASP A 501 -6.81 26.26 -7.59
N LEU A 502 -6.93 25.78 -8.83
CA LEU A 502 -7.86 26.33 -9.80
C LEU A 502 -9.26 25.72 -9.62
N PRO A 503 -10.34 26.53 -9.60
CA PRO A 503 -11.69 25.99 -9.45
C PRO A 503 -12.11 25.05 -10.57
N VAL A 504 -12.73 23.91 -10.21
CA VAL A 504 -13.15 22.88 -11.18
C VAL A 504 -14.65 22.95 -11.42
N ALA A 505 -15.05 23.68 -12.46
CA ALA A 505 -16.46 23.81 -12.85
C ALA A 505 -17.05 22.55 -13.50
N ASN A 506 -18.37 22.36 -13.40
CA ASN A 506 -19.12 21.25 -14.02
C ASN A 506 -18.64 19.84 -13.60
N MET A 507 -18.09 19.70 -12.40
CA MET A 507 -17.78 18.40 -11.77
C MET A 507 -19.07 17.83 -11.16
N THR A 508 -19.41 16.58 -11.49
CA THR A 508 -20.55 15.90 -10.85
C THR A 508 -20.10 15.26 -9.55
N ILE A 509 -20.78 15.52 -8.44
CA ILE A 509 -20.50 14.90 -7.15
C ILE A 509 -21.69 14.03 -6.74
N LYS A 510 -21.47 12.73 -6.52
CA LYS A 510 -22.52 11.79 -6.08
C LYS A 510 -22.32 11.44 -4.61
N PHE A 511 -23.13 12.05 -3.75
CA PHE A 511 -23.11 11.81 -2.31
C PHE A 511 -23.85 10.54 -1.92
N ARG A 512 -23.19 9.69 -1.15
CA ARG A 512 -23.72 8.47 -0.53
C ARG A 512 -23.56 8.58 0.97
N LYS A 513 -24.53 8.06 1.72
CA LYS A 513 -24.51 8.15 3.18
C LYS A 513 -23.51 7.15 3.76
N GLY A 514 -22.64 7.60 4.66
CA GLY A 514 -21.55 6.83 5.28
C GLY A 514 -20.16 7.35 4.91
N VAL A 515 -19.20 7.21 5.83
CA VAL A 515 -17.77 7.48 5.58
C VAL A 515 -17.20 6.36 4.71
N GLY A 516 -16.44 6.70 3.67
CA GLY A 516 -15.87 5.73 2.73
C GLY A 516 -16.90 5.05 1.81
N ALA A 517 -18.14 5.57 1.74
CA ALA A 517 -19.21 4.95 0.97
C ALA A 517 -19.01 5.14 -0.54
N ILE A 518 -18.38 4.17 -1.21
CA ILE A 518 -18.10 4.19 -2.65
C ILE A 518 -19.14 3.43 -3.51
N SER A 519 -20.10 2.76 -2.88
CA SER A 519 -21.18 2.02 -3.55
C SER A 519 -22.52 2.15 -2.80
N GLY A 520 -23.63 1.73 -3.41
CA GLY A 520 -24.97 1.81 -2.81
C GLY A 520 -25.89 2.85 -3.48
N ASP A 521 -26.85 3.39 -2.73
CA ASP A 521 -27.79 4.42 -3.22
C ASP A 521 -27.15 5.81 -3.17
N VAL A 522 -27.45 6.63 -4.19
CA VAL A 522 -26.99 8.02 -4.24
C VAL A 522 -28.01 8.86 -3.48
N ALA A 523 -27.60 9.43 -2.35
CA ALA A 523 -28.44 10.29 -1.51
C ALA A 523 -28.67 11.68 -2.14
N ALA A 524 -27.65 12.22 -2.82
CA ALA A 524 -27.77 13.43 -3.61
C ALA A 524 -26.74 13.46 -4.74
N THR A 525 -27.06 14.17 -5.83
CA THR A 525 -26.12 14.49 -6.89
C THR A 525 -26.13 15.99 -7.10
N VAL A 526 -24.94 16.59 -7.08
CA VAL A 526 -24.75 18.02 -7.31
C VAL A 526 -23.70 18.24 -8.38
N VAL A 527 -23.65 19.45 -8.94
CA VAL A 527 -22.67 19.84 -9.95
C VAL A 527 -22.02 21.14 -9.48
N THR A 528 -20.69 21.23 -9.59
CA THR A 528 -19.96 22.45 -9.22
C THR A 528 -20.24 23.60 -10.21
N ASP A 529 -20.31 24.82 -9.70
CA ASP A 529 -20.47 26.05 -10.49
C ASP A 529 -19.15 26.53 -11.12
N ALA A 530 -19.15 27.72 -11.74
CA ALA A 530 -17.97 28.28 -12.42
C ALA A 530 -16.79 28.53 -11.46
N GLU A 531 -17.09 28.76 -10.19
CA GLU A 531 -16.15 28.97 -9.10
C GLU A 531 -15.83 27.67 -8.35
N GLY A 532 -16.20 26.51 -8.91
CA GLY A 532 -15.92 25.19 -8.33
C GLY A 532 -16.77 24.86 -7.10
N LYS A 533 -17.73 25.72 -6.73
CA LYS A 533 -18.52 25.58 -5.51
C LYS A 533 -19.68 24.63 -5.71
N TYR A 534 -20.02 23.90 -4.66
CA TYR A 534 -21.21 23.07 -4.60
C TYR A 534 -21.93 23.26 -3.28
N THR A 535 -23.26 23.08 -3.32
CA THR A 535 -24.09 23.05 -2.12
C THR A 535 -25.03 21.86 -2.22
N VAL A 536 -25.19 21.12 -1.13
CA VAL A 536 -26.02 19.92 -1.08
C VAL A 536 -26.90 19.96 0.16
N VAL A 537 -28.20 19.78 -0.06
CA VAL A 537 -29.21 19.68 1.00
C VAL A 537 -29.58 18.22 1.14
N VAL A 538 -29.04 17.56 2.17
CA VAL A 538 -29.30 16.16 2.52
C VAL A 538 -29.60 16.06 4.00
N PRO A 539 -30.35 15.05 4.47
CA PRO A 539 -30.62 14.88 5.89
C PRO A 539 -29.33 14.81 6.73
N PRO A 540 -29.36 15.13 8.03
CA PRO A 540 -28.18 15.07 8.88
C PRO A 540 -27.48 13.70 8.86
N GLY A 541 -26.15 13.73 8.82
CA GLY A 541 -25.30 12.55 8.68
C GLY A 541 -24.01 12.85 7.93
N ILE A 542 -23.11 11.87 7.89
CA ILE A 542 -21.86 11.92 7.12
C ILE A 542 -22.09 11.27 5.76
N TYR A 543 -21.55 11.88 4.72
CA TYR A 543 -21.66 11.45 3.34
C TYR A 543 -20.28 11.39 2.67
N THR A 544 -20.07 10.42 1.80
CA THR A 544 -18.94 10.38 0.86
C THR A 544 -19.44 10.74 -0.52
N GLY A 545 -18.86 11.79 -1.11
CA GLY A 545 -19.14 12.27 -2.45
C GLY A 545 -18.12 11.73 -3.44
N GLU A 546 -18.56 10.95 -4.42
CA GLU A 546 -17.74 10.52 -5.57
C GLU A 546 -17.63 11.68 -6.58
N LEU A 547 -16.42 12.20 -6.82
CA LEU A 547 -16.14 13.25 -7.80
C LEU A 547 -16.00 12.63 -9.20
N VAL A 548 -16.83 13.07 -10.15
CA VAL A 548 -16.90 12.50 -11.49
C VAL A 548 -16.90 13.61 -12.55
N LYS A 549 -15.83 13.63 -13.36
CA LYS A 549 -15.72 14.45 -14.56
C LYS A 549 -14.75 13.82 -15.55
N ALA A 550 -15.05 13.91 -16.84
CA ALA A 550 -14.14 13.43 -17.87
C ALA A 550 -12.81 14.20 -17.82
N GLY A 551 -11.69 13.48 -17.92
CA GLY A 551 -10.35 14.05 -17.80
C GLY A 551 -9.85 14.21 -16.35
N PHE A 552 -10.60 13.70 -15.36
CA PHE A 552 -10.18 13.65 -13.97
C PHE A 552 -10.19 12.20 -13.47
N ILE A 553 -9.31 11.91 -12.52
CA ILE A 553 -9.29 10.67 -11.74
C ILE A 553 -10.46 10.75 -10.74
N THR A 554 -11.15 9.62 -10.51
CA THR A 554 -12.22 9.57 -9.52
C THR A 554 -11.64 9.68 -8.11
N THR A 555 -11.89 10.82 -7.45
CA THR A 555 -11.56 11.06 -6.04
C THR A 555 -12.84 11.22 -5.21
N TYR A 556 -12.69 11.42 -3.90
CA TYR A 556 -13.82 11.49 -2.98
C TYR A 556 -13.72 12.69 -2.05
N VAL A 557 -14.86 13.25 -1.68
CA VAL A 557 -15.00 14.29 -0.64
C VAL A 557 -15.87 13.76 0.50
N VAL A 558 -15.51 14.05 1.75
CA VAL A 558 -16.38 13.76 2.90
C VAL A 558 -17.16 15.02 3.24
N GLY A 559 -18.48 14.87 3.36
CA GLY A 559 -19.38 15.96 3.68
C GLY A 559 -20.24 15.65 4.89
N VAL A 560 -20.26 16.56 5.86
CA VAL A 560 -21.04 16.40 7.09
C VAL A 560 -22.25 17.33 7.07
N SER A 561 -23.45 16.76 6.97
CA SER A 561 -24.69 17.52 7.16
C SER A 561 -25.05 17.60 8.64
N LEU A 562 -25.06 18.81 9.18
CA LEU A 562 -25.47 19.09 10.56
C LEU A 562 -26.98 19.26 10.68
N THR A 563 -27.49 19.26 11.90
CA THR A 563 -28.92 19.24 12.22
C THR A 563 -29.56 20.61 12.36
N ASP A 564 -28.76 21.61 12.69
CA ASP A 564 -29.18 22.92 13.17
C ASP A 564 -28.57 24.08 12.35
N ARG A 565 -27.62 23.77 11.46
CA ARG A 565 -26.99 24.74 10.56
C ARG A 565 -26.48 24.08 9.29
N TYR A 566 -26.29 24.92 8.28
CA TYR A 566 -25.53 24.57 7.09
C TYR A 566 -24.05 24.45 7.44
N ASN A 567 -23.38 23.43 6.91
CA ASN A 567 -21.95 23.20 7.14
C ASN A 567 -21.11 23.57 5.90
N PRO A 568 -20.49 24.75 5.86
CA PRO A 568 -19.63 25.15 4.73
C PRO A 568 -18.27 24.45 4.77
N ASP A 569 -17.40 24.79 3.81
CA ASP A 569 -15.97 24.44 3.78
C ASP A 569 -15.68 22.92 3.76
N GLN A 570 -16.55 22.14 3.10
CA GLN A 570 -16.32 20.73 2.79
C GLN A 570 -15.57 20.61 1.46
N ASP A 571 -14.35 21.14 1.44
CA ASP A 571 -13.54 21.30 0.23
C ASP A 571 -12.84 19.98 -0.15
N ALA A 572 -12.44 19.84 -1.42
CA ALA A 572 -11.62 18.73 -1.87
C ALA A 572 -10.87 19.04 -3.16
N THR A 573 -9.71 18.39 -3.33
CA THR A 573 -8.88 18.51 -4.54
C THR A 573 -9.24 17.44 -5.57
N ALA A 574 -9.50 17.86 -6.81
CA ALA A 574 -9.73 16.99 -7.95
C ALA A 574 -8.43 16.79 -8.74
N ILE A 575 -8.10 15.53 -9.02
CA ILE A 575 -6.85 15.19 -9.71
C ILE A 575 -7.14 15.02 -11.20
N LYS A 576 -6.44 15.79 -12.05
CA LYS A 576 -6.53 15.63 -13.51
C LYS A 576 -5.79 14.37 -13.96
N VAL A 577 -6.29 13.70 -15.00
CA VAL A 577 -5.53 12.60 -15.62
C VAL A 577 -4.22 13.15 -16.21
N PRO A 578 -3.11 12.39 -16.16
CA PRO A 578 -1.85 12.82 -16.78
C PRO A 578 -2.02 12.96 -18.29
N ALA A 579 -1.19 13.80 -18.93
CA ALA A 579 -1.17 13.93 -20.38
C ALA A 579 -0.74 12.61 -21.07
N ALA A 580 -0.75 12.61 -22.41
CA ALA A 580 -0.51 11.39 -23.20
C ALA A 580 0.85 10.74 -22.94
N ASP A 581 1.85 11.54 -22.60
CA ASP A 581 3.26 11.22 -22.41
C ASP A 581 3.73 11.37 -20.95
N GLU A 582 2.80 11.60 -20.02
CA GLU A 582 3.08 11.77 -18.60
C GLU A 582 2.69 10.52 -17.79
N LEU A 583 3.36 10.34 -16.65
CA LEU A 583 2.93 9.45 -15.58
C LEU A 583 2.63 10.24 -14.31
N ARG A 584 1.52 9.94 -13.65
CA ARG A 584 1.16 10.53 -12.36
C ARG A 584 1.11 9.45 -11.29
N ILE A 585 1.72 9.73 -10.15
CA ILE A 585 1.73 8.89 -8.96
C ILE A 585 0.90 9.62 -7.92
N VAL A 586 -0.11 8.94 -7.37
CA VAL A 586 -1.04 9.48 -6.37
C VAL A 586 -0.87 8.69 -5.09
N LEU A 587 -0.48 9.36 -4.02
CA LEU A 587 -0.37 8.81 -2.66
C LEU A 587 -1.58 9.29 -1.84
N THR A 588 -2.24 8.36 -1.15
CA THR A 588 -3.29 8.64 -0.16
C THR A 588 -3.03 7.79 1.08
N TRP A 589 -3.27 8.32 2.27
CA TRP A 589 -3.16 7.59 3.53
C TRP A 589 -4.36 7.88 4.44
N GLY A 590 -4.33 7.33 5.64
CA GLY A 590 -5.35 7.46 6.68
C GLY A 590 -4.87 8.34 7.82
N GLU A 591 -5.56 8.31 8.96
CA GLU A 591 -5.34 9.30 10.02
C GLU A 591 -3.94 9.26 10.68
N LYS A 592 -3.24 8.12 10.62
CA LYS A 592 -1.98 7.86 11.34
C LYS A 592 -0.95 7.12 10.47
N PRO A 593 0.22 7.67 10.15
CA PRO A 593 0.74 8.94 10.61
C PRO A 593 -0.02 10.12 10.01
N ARG A 594 0.14 11.30 10.61
CA ARG A 594 -0.58 12.49 10.19
C ARG A 594 -0.14 12.98 8.81
N ASP A 595 1.10 12.69 8.45
CA ASP A 595 1.82 13.26 7.33
C ASP A 595 2.78 12.21 6.76
N GLU A 596 2.61 11.89 5.49
CA GLU A 596 3.45 11.00 4.69
C GLU A 596 3.88 11.74 3.42
N ASP A 597 5.19 11.80 3.17
CA ASP A 597 5.75 12.51 2.02
C ASP A 597 6.05 11.56 0.87
N SER A 598 5.73 11.99 -0.35
CA SER A 598 6.13 11.31 -1.57
C SER A 598 7.53 11.73 -2.04
N HIS A 599 8.35 10.74 -2.37
CA HIS A 599 9.70 10.93 -2.85
C HIS A 599 9.89 10.19 -4.18
N LEU A 600 10.41 10.90 -5.18
CA LEU A 600 10.75 10.31 -6.48
C LEU A 600 12.19 10.64 -6.83
N LEU A 601 12.97 9.58 -7.05
CA LEU A 601 14.30 9.63 -7.64
C LEU A 601 14.18 9.25 -9.11
N GLY A 602 14.95 9.88 -9.99
CA GLY A 602 14.97 9.50 -11.40
C GLY A 602 16.19 10.00 -12.17
N PRO A 603 16.41 9.48 -13.38
CA PRO A 603 17.54 9.85 -14.23
C PRO A 603 17.32 11.24 -14.86
N THR A 604 18.42 11.91 -15.17
CA THR A 604 18.42 13.18 -15.89
C THR A 604 19.01 13.03 -17.30
N PRO A 605 18.71 13.94 -18.25
CA PRO A 605 19.27 13.87 -19.60
C PRO A 605 20.80 13.93 -19.67
N ASN A 606 21.46 14.51 -18.67
CA ASN A 606 22.91 14.58 -18.54
C ASN A 606 23.52 13.42 -17.70
N GLN A 607 22.81 12.29 -17.58
CA GLN A 607 23.30 11.07 -16.91
C GLN A 607 23.54 11.19 -15.39
N HIS A 608 22.92 12.17 -14.74
CA HIS A 608 22.84 12.29 -13.28
C HIS A 608 21.48 11.77 -12.77
N SER A 609 21.16 12.06 -11.51
CA SER A 609 19.83 11.84 -10.94
C SER A 609 19.21 13.12 -10.40
N PHE A 610 17.89 13.19 -10.39
CA PHE A 610 17.13 14.17 -9.66
C PHE A 610 16.40 13.50 -8.47
N HIS A 611 15.99 14.32 -7.51
CA HIS A 611 15.12 13.92 -6.42
C HIS A 611 14.02 14.96 -6.24
N THR A 612 12.77 14.57 -6.43
CA THR A 612 11.61 15.39 -6.05
C THR A 612 11.06 14.96 -4.71
N TRP A 613 10.93 15.93 -3.80
CA TRP A 613 10.39 15.81 -2.44
C TRP A 613 9.96 17.19 -1.94
N TYR A 614 9.44 17.31 -0.72
CA TYR A 614 8.99 18.58 -0.11
C TYR A 614 9.97 19.76 -0.33
N GLY A 615 11.26 19.57 -0.06
CA GLY A 615 12.30 20.60 -0.21
C GLY A 615 12.74 20.86 -1.66
N GLY A 616 12.42 19.97 -2.59
CA GLY A 616 12.84 19.98 -3.99
C GLY A 616 11.70 19.62 -4.94
N LYS A 617 10.59 20.38 -4.91
CA LYS A 617 9.33 19.98 -5.55
C LYS A 617 9.38 19.86 -7.07
N GLN A 618 10.36 20.46 -7.75
CA GLN A 618 10.39 20.50 -9.21
C GLN A 618 11.79 20.26 -9.75
N TYR A 619 11.88 19.41 -10.77
CA TYR A 619 13.10 19.19 -11.53
C TYR A 619 12.95 19.68 -12.97
N TYR A 620 13.83 20.60 -13.35
CA TYR A 620 13.93 21.17 -14.70
C TYR A 620 15.24 20.76 -15.36
N TYR A 621 15.19 20.57 -16.68
CA TYR A 621 16.39 20.50 -17.52
C TYR A 621 16.22 21.50 -18.68
N GLY A 622 17.07 22.52 -18.70
CA GLY A 622 16.86 23.72 -19.52
C GLY A 622 15.60 24.47 -19.09
N ASP A 623 14.72 24.78 -20.04
CA ASP A 623 13.43 25.46 -19.83
C ASP A 623 12.24 24.51 -19.64
N LYS A 624 12.50 23.19 -19.53
CA LYS A 624 11.47 22.15 -19.50
C LYS A 624 11.39 21.49 -18.13
N LEU A 625 10.17 21.38 -17.60
CA LEU A 625 9.87 20.59 -16.41
C LEU A 625 9.86 19.09 -16.76
N TYR A 626 10.57 18.28 -15.98
CA TYR A 626 10.71 16.84 -16.17
C TYR A 626 9.99 16.02 -15.11
N ALA A 627 10.01 16.47 -13.86
CA ALA A 627 9.27 15.86 -12.77
C ALA A 627 8.91 16.92 -11.73
N ASP A 628 7.78 16.72 -11.06
CA ASP A 628 7.35 17.58 -9.96
C ASP A 628 6.47 16.84 -8.95
N LEU A 629 6.65 17.19 -7.67
CA LEU A 629 5.65 17.04 -6.62
C LEU A 629 4.62 18.15 -6.82
N ASP A 630 3.59 17.86 -7.60
CA ASP A 630 2.67 18.86 -8.13
C ASP A 630 1.45 19.13 -7.25
N HIS A 631 1.21 18.28 -6.25
CA HIS A 631 0.38 18.58 -5.10
C HIS A 631 1.00 17.97 -3.85
N ASP A 632 1.23 18.82 -2.85
CA ASP A 632 1.87 18.48 -1.60
C ASP A 632 0.87 18.75 -0.46
N ASP A 633 0.32 17.68 0.12
CA ASP A 633 -0.73 17.77 1.15
C ASP A 633 -0.12 17.56 2.53
N VAL A 634 0.09 18.67 3.25
CA VAL A 634 0.71 18.71 4.59
C VAL A 634 -0.30 18.79 5.73
N ASP A 635 -1.60 18.93 5.41
CA ASP A 635 -2.66 19.29 6.36
C ASP A 635 -3.77 18.23 6.47
N SER A 636 -3.78 17.24 5.57
CA SER A 636 -4.78 16.18 5.49
C SER A 636 -4.18 14.78 5.25
N TYR A 637 -4.91 13.87 4.62
CA TYR A 637 -4.53 12.46 4.42
C TYR A 637 -4.30 12.12 2.94
N GLY A 638 -3.85 13.12 2.19
CA GLY A 638 -3.74 13.11 0.74
C GLY A 638 -5.03 13.55 0.03
N PRO A 639 -5.01 13.60 -1.32
CA PRO A 639 -4.01 12.95 -2.17
C PRO A 639 -2.78 13.81 -2.42
N GLU A 640 -1.59 13.31 -2.11
CA GLU A 640 -0.33 13.87 -2.59
C GLU A 640 -0.05 13.36 -4.01
N THR A 641 0.39 14.23 -4.93
CA THR A 641 0.64 13.83 -6.33
C THR A 641 2.03 14.21 -6.81
N THR A 642 2.74 13.21 -7.33
CA THR A 642 4.02 13.38 -8.04
C THR A 642 3.81 13.04 -9.51
N THR A 643 4.23 13.91 -10.42
CA THR A 643 4.09 13.72 -11.87
C THR A 643 5.47 13.64 -12.54
N ILE A 644 5.70 12.58 -13.32
CA ILE A 644 6.79 12.51 -14.30
C ILE A 644 6.27 13.12 -15.59
N ARG A 645 6.69 14.36 -15.85
CA ARG A 645 6.30 15.15 -17.03
C ARG A 645 6.97 14.65 -18.29
N LYS A 646 8.23 14.19 -18.17
CA LYS A 646 9.01 13.63 -19.28
C LYS A 646 9.91 12.51 -18.78
N THR A 647 9.87 11.39 -19.48
CA THR A 647 10.70 10.23 -19.17
C THR A 647 12.07 10.33 -19.83
N VAL A 648 13.10 9.93 -19.10
CA VAL A 648 14.47 9.74 -19.55
C VAL A 648 14.82 8.26 -19.33
N ASP A 649 15.60 7.67 -20.22
CA ASP A 649 16.04 6.29 -20.07
C ASP A 649 16.82 6.11 -18.76
N GLY A 650 16.48 5.07 -18.00
CA GLY A 650 17.06 4.81 -16.69
C GLY A 650 16.01 4.36 -15.66
N THR A 651 16.40 4.34 -14.39
CA THR A 651 15.58 3.85 -13.29
C THR A 651 15.01 5.00 -12.50
N TYR A 652 13.69 5.00 -12.33
CA TYR A 652 13.00 5.86 -11.37
C TYR A 652 12.69 5.03 -10.11
N THR A 653 12.85 5.62 -8.93
CA THR A 653 12.51 4.98 -7.65
C THR A 653 11.49 5.86 -6.94
N PHE A 654 10.33 5.29 -6.63
CA PHE A 654 9.31 5.98 -5.83
C PHE A 654 9.19 5.35 -4.45
N TYR A 655 9.26 6.18 -3.43
CA TYR A 655 9.10 5.78 -2.03
C TYR A 655 8.32 6.81 -1.23
N VAL A 656 7.77 6.37 -0.11
CA VAL A 656 7.01 7.21 0.84
C VAL A 656 7.80 7.32 2.13
N HIS A 657 7.82 8.50 2.74
CA HIS A 657 8.50 8.77 4.01
C HIS A 657 7.47 9.17 5.08
N ASN A 658 7.53 8.56 6.25
CA ASN A 658 6.74 8.99 7.41
C ASN A 658 7.39 10.20 8.07
N TYR A 659 7.03 11.38 7.60
CA TYR A 659 7.53 12.65 8.12
C TYR A 659 7.06 12.93 9.55
N SER A 660 5.87 12.44 9.92
CA SER A 660 5.31 12.64 11.26
C SER A 660 6.15 12.05 12.39
N GLY A 661 7.04 11.10 12.11
CA GLY A 661 7.78 10.34 13.13
C GLY A 661 6.87 9.49 14.03
N ASN A 662 7.46 8.60 14.83
CA ASN A 662 6.72 7.68 15.71
C ASN A 662 6.74 8.10 17.20
N PHE A 663 6.27 9.31 17.50
CA PHE A 663 6.41 9.91 18.84
C PHE A 663 5.62 9.22 19.97
N ASP A 664 4.48 8.60 19.67
CA ASP A 664 3.61 7.95 20.66
C ASP A 664 3.47 6.42 20.45
N GLY A 665 4.26 5.85 19.53
CA GLY A 665 4.20 4.43 19.16
C GLY A 665 3.06 4.07 18.21
N THR A 666 2.20 5.02 17.79
CA THR A 666 1.03 4.76 16.94
C THR A 666 1.11 5.37 15.53
N GLN A 667 2.07 6.27 15.29
CA GLN A 667 2.26 7.02 14.04
C GLN A 667 3.25 6.30 13.13
N THR A 668 2.95 5.06 12.74
CA THR A 668 3.83 4.25 11.88
C THR A 668 3.25 4.13 10.48
N LEU A 669 4.09 4.01 9.45
CA LEU A 669 3.64 3.74 8.06
C LEU A 669 2.65 2.58 8.00
N ARG A 670 2.87 1.54 8.80
CA ARG A 670 2.03 0.33 8.81
C ARG A 670 0.60 0.57 9.27
N ASN A 671 0.35 1.63 10.03
CA ASN A 671 -0.99 2.02 10.48
C ASN A 671 -1.70 2.99 9.51
N SER A 672 -1.00 3.43 8.46
CA SER A 672 -1.47 4.51 7.60
C SER A 672 -2.53 4.12 6.62
N ASN A 673 -2.70 2.84 6.32
CA ASN A 673 -3.52 2.41 5.18
C ASN A 673 -3.09 3.09 3.86
N ALA A 674 -1.82 3.52 3.76
CA ALA A 674 -1.34 4.19 2.57
C ALA A 674 -1.51 3.35 1.31
N LYS A 675 -1.84 4.05 0.23
CA LYS A 675 -2.12 3.49 -1.08
C LYS A 675 -1.47 4.40 -2.12
N VAL A 676 -0.72 3.78 -3.02
CA VAL A 676 -0.06 4.45 -4.15
C VAL A 676 -0.68 3.95 -5.45
N GLU A 677 -1.18 4.87 -6.26
CA GLU A 677 -1.78 4.60 -7.56
C GLU A 677 -1.02 5.31 -8.67
N VAL A 678 -0.60 4.56 -9.70
CA VAL A 678 0.15 5.11 -10.84
C VAL A 678 -0.76 5.18 -12.05
N TYR A 679 -0.87 6.33 -12.70
CA TYR A 679 -1.69 6.63 -13.88
C TYR A 679 -0.80 7.04 -15.06
N SER A 680 -1.23 6.78 -16.30
CA SER A 680 -0.52 7.20 -17.51
C SER A 680 -1.47 7.49 -18.68
N GLY A 681 -1.02 8.30 -19.63
CA GLY A 681 -1.57 8.35 -20.99
C GLY A 681 -3.04 8.76 -21.11
N ASN A 682 -3.47 9.82 -20.42
CA ASN A 682 -4.87 10.27 -20.34
C ASN A 682 -5.88 9.26 -19.74
N SER A 683 -5.40 8.22 -19.03
CA SER A 683 -6.26 7.23 -18.38
C SER A 683 -6.65 7.67 -16.96
N ALA A 684 -7.95 7.56 -16.64
CA ALA A 684 -8.46 7.66 -15.27
C ALA A 684 -8.44 6.31 -14.53
N THR A 685 -7.97 5.23 -15.18
CA THR A 685 -7.76 3.91 -14.56
C THR A 685 -6.27 3.76 -14.23
N PRO A 686 -5.91 3.38 -13.00
CA PRO A 686 -4.52 3.21 -12.62
C PRO A 686 -3.88 2.04 -13.37
N LEU A 687 -2.63 2.23 -13.78
CA LEU A 687 -1.72 1.23 -14.34
C LEU A 687 -1.21 0.27 -13.25
N LYS A 688 -0.92 0.79 -12.06
CA LYS A 688 -0.47 0.04 -10.87
C LYS A 688 -1.14 0.58 -9.62
N ILE A 689 -1.40 -0.30 -8.66
CA ILE A 689 -1.90 0.02 -7.33
C ILE A 689 -1.04 -0.74 -6.32
N TYR A 690 -0.47 -0.03 -5.36
CA TYR A 690 0.29 -0.59 -4.25
C TYR A 690 -0.40 -0.22 -2.94
N HIS A 691 -0.41 -1.16 -2.00
CA HIS A 691 -0.89 -0.96 -0.65
C HIS A 691 0.26 -1.14 0.31
N ILE A 692 0.32 -0.29 1.32
CA ILE A 692 1.34 -0.36 2.36
C ILE A 692 1.42 -1.78 2.95
N PRO A 693 2.63 -2.36 3.11
CA PRO A 693 2.78 -3.68 3.72
C PRO A 693 2.28 -3.71 5.17
N VAL A 694 1.32 -4.59 5.43
CA VAL A 694 0.76 -4.81 6.78
C VAL A 694 1.77 -5.51 7.70
N GLY A 695 1.77 -5.19 9.00
CA GLY A 695 2.66 -5.82 10.00
C GLY A 695 2.97 -4.89 11.18
N TYR A 696 4.03 -5.19 11.94
CA TYR A 696 4.56 -4.33 12.99
C TYR A 696 5.94 -3.80 12.65
N GLY A 697 6.23 -2.60 13.12
CA GLY A 697 7.51 -1.93 12.94
C GLY A 697 7.33 -0.41 12.94
N ASP A 698 8.43 0.28 13.18
CA ASP A 698 8.57 1.73 13.20
C ASP A 698 9.43 2.23 12.03
N GLU A 699 9.46 1.47 10.93
CA GLU A 699 10.19 1.85 9.73
C GLU A 699 9.71 3.21 9.21
N LEU A 700 10.68 4.03 8.80
CA LEU A 700 10.43 5.40 8.37
C LEU A 700 10.07 5.50 6.89
N TYR A 701 10.41 4.51 6.07
CA TYR A 701 10.24 4.57 4.63
C TYR A 701 9.53 3.34 4.05
N TRP A 702 8.67 3.58 3.07
CA TRP A 702 8.06 2.55 2.22
C TRP A 702 8.62 2.66 0.81
N ASN A 703 9.49 1.73 0.44
CA ASN A 703 9.99 1.59 -0.92
C ASN A 703 8.93 0.91 -1.79
N VAL A 704 8.26 1.66 -2.66
CA VAL A 704 7.07 1.19 -3.36
C VAL A 704 7.44 0.44 -4.62
N PHE A 705 8.18 1.07 -5.54
CA PHE A 705 8.59 0.46 -6.79
C PHE A 705 9.82 1.13 -7.40
N ASN A 706 10.52 0.37 -8.24
CA ASN A 706 11.40 0.92 -9.26
C ASN A 706 10.69 0.86 -10.62
N MET A 707 10.87 1.87 -11.46
CA MET A 707 10.35 1.94 -12.83
C MET A 707 11.52 2.14 -13.78
N VAL A 708 11.79 1.15 -14.63
CA VAL A 708 12.85 1.21 -15.63
C VAL A 708 12.26 1.67 -16.96
N VAL A 709 12.81 2.75 -17.50
CA VAL A 709 12.45 3.31 -18.80
C VAL A 709 13.55 2.99 -19.80
N ASN A 710 13.18 2.42 -20.95
CA ASN A 710 14.06 2.23 -22.11
C ASN A 710 13.31 2.64 -23.39
N GLY A 711 13.53 3.88 -23.84
CA GLY A 711 12.76 4.51 -24.90
C GLY A 711 11.28 4.61 -24.53
N SER A 712 10.41 3.94 -25.29
CA SER A 712 8.98 3.88 -25.00
C SER A 712 8.56 2.69 -24.13
N ASP A 713 9.50 1.80 -23.78
CA ASP A 713 9.22 0.64 -22.93
C ASP A 713 9.37 1.03 -21.45
N ILE A 714 8.34 0.76 -20.66
CA ILE A 714 8.29 1.08 -19.23
C ILE A 714 8.01 -0.21 -18.47
N GLN A 715 8.94 -0.61 -17.61
CA GLN A 715 8.87 -1.83 -16.82
C GLN A 715 8.87 -1.50 -15.32
N PHE A 716 7.84 -1.95 -14.61
CA PHE A 716 7.75 -1.81 -13.16
C PHE A 716 8.40 -3.01 -12.47
N GLN A 717 9.30 -2.72 -11.54
CA GLN A 717 9.83 -3.67 -10.56
C GLN A 717 9.16 -3.36 -9.23
N ASP A 718 8.16 -4.16 -8.89
CA ASP A 718 7.40 -4.02 -7.65
C ASP A 718 8.33 -4.32 -6.47
N LYS A 719 8.58 -3.31 -5.61
CA LYS A 719 9.37 -3.47 -4.37
C LYS A 719 8.43 -3.78 -3.21
N ASN A 720 7.60 -2.80 -2.88
CA ASN A 720 6.60 -2.85 -1.81
C ASN A 720 7.19 -3.31 -0.46
N GLU A 721 8.29 -2.67 -0.04
CA GLU A 721 9.10 -3.05 1.12
C GLU A 721 9.21 -1.88 2.11
N LEU A 722 9.24 -2.18 3.41
CA LEU A 722 9.43 -1.19 4.48
C LEU A 722 10.87 -1.21 4.98
N THR A 723 11.45 -0.04 5.24
CA THR A 723 12.85 0.12 5.65
C THR A 723 13.03 1.36 6.53
N SER A 724 13.94 1.29 7.51
CA SER A 724 14.33 2.44 8.33
C SER A 724 15.40 3.32 7.66
N VAL A 725 15.97 2.86 6.56
CA VAL A 725 16.94 3.60 5.74
C VAL A 725 16.25 4.09 4.48
N ALA A 726 16.42 5.38 4.18
CA ALA A 726 15.86 5.99 2.97
C ALA A 726 16.31 5.20 1.73
N PRO A 727 15.39 4.80 0.83
CA PRO A 727 15.76 4.19 -0.44
C PRO A 727 16.68 5.13 -1.21
N THR A 728 17.91 4.67 -1.46
CA THR A 728 18.86 5.37 -2.32
C THR A 728 18.69 4.89 -3.75
N HIS A 729 19.02 5.76 -4.70
CA HIS A 729 19.20 5.34 -6.08
C HIS A 729 20.54 4.61 -6.16
N GLU A 730 20.54 3.28 -6.37
CA GLU A 730 21.74 2.59 -6.81
C GLU A 730 22.02 2.96 -8.27
N LEU A 731 22.70 4.09 -8.48
CA LEU A 731 23.47 4.36 -9.69
C LEU A 731 24.95 4.50 -9.29
N PRO A 732 25.89 4.15 -10.19
CA PRO A 732 27.32 4.27 -9.91
C PRO A 732 27.61 5.69 -9.42
N GLU A 733 28.39 5.81 -8.35
CA GLU A 733 28.80 7.05 -7.67
C GLU A 733 28.65 8.33 -8.51
N TYR A 734 27.51 9.02 -8.47
CA TYR A 734 27.43 10.41 -8.94
C TYR A 734 26.51 11.22 -8.03
N SER A 735 27.17 12.16 -7.35
CA SER A 735 26.69 13.05 -6.30
C SER A 735 25.73 14.13 -6.83
N ASN A 736 25.01 14.80 -5.92
CA ASN A 736 24.25 16.05 -6.19
C ASN A 736 25.19 17.25 -6.50
N ILE A 737 26.44 16.92 -6.83
CA ILE A 737 27.57 17.78 -7.04
C ILE A 737 27.97 17.56 -8.50
N SER A 738 28.27 18.65 -9.20
CA SER A 738 28.71 18.62 -10.59
C SER A 738 29.94 17.73 -10.70
N ALA A 739 30.09 17.02 -11.83
CA ALA A 739 31.29 16.24 -12.06
C ALA A 739 32.50 17.18 -12.13
N ALA A 740 33.56 16.87 -11.39
CA ALA A 740 34.80 17.61 -11.49
C ALA A 740 35.40 17.42 -12.89
N PRO A 741 35.98 18.47 -13.50
CA PRO A 741 36.60 18.35 -14.81
C PRO A 741 37.80 17.39 -14.74
N GLU A 742 37.93 16.45 -15.68
CA GLU A 742 39.13 15.62 -15.70
C GLU A 742 40.38 16.49 -15.90
N LEU A 743 41.43 16.27 -15.10
CA LEU A 743 42.67 17.06 -15.18
C LEU A 743 43.24 17.12 -16.61
N ASN A 744 43.15 16.02 -17.36
CA ASN A 744 43.62 15.93 -18.75
C ASN A 744 42.83 16.79 -19.74
N ASN A 745 41.62 17.22 -19.37
CA ASN A 745 40.76 18.10 -20.17
C ASN A 745 40.95 19.58 -19.83
N ILE A 746 41.81 19.89 -18.85
CA ILE A 746 42.13 21.25 -18.45
C ILE A 746 43.48 21.63 -19.07
N THR A 747 43.52 22.81 -19.70
CA THR A 747 44.75 23.38 -20.26
C THR A 747 44.87 24.82 -19.79
N ALA A 748 45.85 25.08 -18.92
CA ALA A 748 46.27 26.43 -18.54
C ALA A 748 47.51 26.81 -19.37
N VAL A 749 47.46 27.97 -20.02
CA VAL A 749 48.57 28.51 -20.80
C VAL A 749 49.04 29.79 -20.13
N ASN A 750 50.27 29.76 -19.61
CA ASN A 750 50.98 30.87 -18.96
C ASN A 750 51.91 31.54 -19.98
N ASN A 751 51.37 32.53 -20.67
CA ASN A 751 52.07 33.34 -21.66
C ASN A 751 52.93 34.39 -20.95
N VAL A 752 53.92 34.93 -21.66
CA VAL A 752 54.71 36.04 -21.11
C VAL A 752 53.82 37.28 -20.92
N GLY A 753 53.62 37.71 -19.67
CA GLY A 753 52.79 38.86 -19.30
C GLY A 753 51.31 38.51 -19.05
N PRO A 754 50.45 39.51 -18.80
CA PRO A 754 49.18 39.31 -18.07
C PRO A 754 48.00 38.84 -18.94
N HIS A 755 48.25 38.00 -19.94
CA HIS A 755 47.22 37.54 -20.90
C HIS A 755 47.25 36.02 -21.05
N ASP A 756 46.84 35.36 -19.98
CA ASP A 756 46.79 33.91 -19.86
C ASP A 756 45.42 33.36 -20.14
N THR A 757 45.35 32.04 -20.33
CA THR A 757 44.11 31.37 -20.70
C THR A 757 43.96 30.05 -19.99
N LEU A 758 42.74 29.77 -19.52
CA LEU A 758 42.31 28.46 -19.04
C LEU A 758 41.26 27.92 -20.01
N THR A 759 41.47 26.71 -20.51
CA THR A 759 40.50 25.97 -21.32
C THR A 759 40.11 24.68 -20.62
N VAL A 760 38.81 24.37 -20.55
CA VAL A 760 38.30 23.11 -20.03
C VAL A 760 37.39 22.47 -21.06
N LYS A 761 37.63 21.18 -21.37
CA LYS A 761 36.89 20.39 -22.37
C LYS A 761 36.08 19.27 -21.72
N GLY A 762 35.19 18.65 -22.51
CA GLY A 762 34.37 17.52 -22.05
C GLY A 762 33.20 17.95 -21.15
N LEU A 763 32.75 19.20 -21.31
CA LEU A 763 31.64 19.78 -20.55
C LEU A 763 30.31 19.58 -21.28
N PHE A 764 29.22 19.67 -20.55
CA PHE A 764 27.86 19.63 -21.08
C PHE A 764 27.30 21.03 -21.33
N PRO A 765 26.32 21.18 -22.26
CA PRO A 765 25.61 22.45 -22.43
C PRO A 765 25.04 23.01 -21.13
N GLY A 766 25.34 24.27 -20.85
CA GLY A 766 24.92 24.99 -19.65
C GLY A 766 25.92 24.91 -18.50
N ASP A 767 26.93 24.04 -18.55
CA ASP A 767 28.01 24.00 -17.56
C ASP A 767 28.76 25.34 -17.52
N LYS A 768 29.22 25.72 -16.34
CA LYS A 768 30.14 26.85 -16.13
C LYS A 768 31.42 26.36 -15.47
N VAL A 769 32.56 26.86 -15.93
CA VAL A 769 33.84 26.65 -15.24
C VAL A 769 34.06 27.79 -14.27
N LYS A 770 34.54 27.43 -13.08
CA LYS A 770 34.98 28.38 -12.07
C LYS A 770 36.46 28.13 -11.78
N LEU A 771 37.25 29.19 -11.82
CA LEU A 771 38.68 29.20 -11.54
C LEU A 771 38.91 29.98 -10.26
N TYR A 772 39.62 29.37 -9.32
CA TYR A 772 40.13 29.99 -8.11
C TYR A 772 41.62 30.24 -8.28
N HIS A 773 42.00 31.51 -8.18
CA HIS A 773 43.38 31.97 -8.30
C HIS A 773 43.59 33.09 -7.26
N ASP A 774 44.45 32.83 -6.28
CA ASP A 774 44.61 33.64 -5.06
C ASP A 774 43.27 33.91 -4.34
N GLU A 775 42.96 35.19 -4.07
CA GLU A 775 41.70 35.64 -3.48
C GLU A 775 40.61 35.90 -4.53
N PHE A 776 40.91 35.68 -5.82
CA PHE A 776 40.03 35.98 -6.94
C PHE A 776 39.37 34.73 -7.53
N VAL A 777 38.16 34.92 -8.03
CA VAL A 777 37.36 33.88 -8.65
C VAL A 777 36.91 34.34 -10.03
N PHE A 778 37.21 33.54 -11.04
CA PHE A 778 36.85 33.78 -12.43
C PHE A 778 35.82 32.76 -12.90
N TYR A 779 34.94 33.16 -13.81
CA TYR A 779 33.89 32.30 -14.37
C TYR A 779 33.96 32.31 -15.88
N SER A 780 33.70 31.16 -16.50
CA SER A 780 33.38 31.11 -17.92
C SER A 780 31.93 31.54 -18.17
N ASP A 781 31.63 31.90 -19.42
CA ASP A 781 30.26 31.86 -19.90
C ASP A 781 29.71 30.41 -19.83
N PRO A 782 28.38 30.20 -19.73
CA PRO A 782 27.79 28.88 -19.86
C PRO A 782 28.15 28.24 -21.20
N VAL A 783 28.49 26.95 -21.20
CA VAL A 783 28.80 26.18 -22.41
C VAL A 783 27.58 26.17 -23.33
N ALA A 784 27.75 26.62 -24.57
CA ALA A 784 26.68 26.67 -25.56
C ALA A 784 26.24 25.26 -26.01
N GLU A 785 25.00 25.11 -26.49
CA GLU A 785 24.45 23.80 -26.94
C GLU A 785 25.29 23.08 -28.02
N SER A 786 26.09 23.82 -28.78
CA SER A 786 26.96 23.29 -29.84
C SER A 786 28.42 23.10 -29.42
N SER A 787 28.75 23.23 -28.14
CA SER A 787 30.11 23.18 -27.60
C SER A 787 30.20 22.21 -26.43
N ASP A 788 31.40 21.70 -26.19
CA ASP A 788 31.80 20.93 -25.00
C ASP A 788 32.94 21.61 -24.23
N THR A 789 33.23 22.86 -24.60
CA THR A 789 34.44 23.58 -24.16
C THR A 789 34.05 24.92 -23.57
N ALA A 790 34.66 25.25 -22.43
CA ALA A 790 34.62 26.55 -21.78
C ALA A 790 36.03 27.16 -21.74
N ILE A 791 36.11 28.49 -21.88
CA ILE A 791 37.37 29.23 -21.90
C ILE A 791 37.24 30.43 -20.97
N ILE A 792 38.26 30.65 -20.14
CA ILE A 792 38.48 31.89 -19.37
C ILE A 792 39.76 32.53 -19.92
N GLN A 793 39.67 33.81 -20.31
CA GLN A 793 40.75 34.56 -20.95
C GLN A 793 41.15 35.76 -20.09
N ASP A 794 42.26 36.42 -20.45
CA ASP A 794 42.80 37.60 -19.77
C ASP A 794 43.09 37.35 -18.28
N LEU A 795 43.66 36.19 -17.99
CA LEU A 795 44.20 35.81 -16.69
C LEU A 795 45.65 36.31 -16.55
N ASP A 796 46.18 36.37 -15.32
CA ASP A 796 47.55 36.82 -15.03
C ASP A 796 48.17 35.85 -14.02
N PHE A 797 48.67 34.71 -14.50
CA PHE A 797 49.31 33.68 -13.69
C PHE A 797 50.74 34.06 -13.31
N TYR A 798 51.27 33.46 -12.24
CA TYR A 798 52.62 33.79 -11.79
C TYR A 798 53.71 33.33 -12.78
N PRO A 799 54.75 34.16 -13.04
CA PRO A 799 55.81 33.83 -14.01
C PRO A 799 56.61 32.54 -13.71
N LEU A 800 56.70 32.16 -12.44
CA LEU A 800 57.40 30.93 -11.99
C LEU A 800 56.50 29.69 -11.99
N GLY A 801 55.26 29.82 -12.46
CA GLY A 801 54.24 28.79 -12.36
C GLY A 801 53.65 28.75 -10.96
N GLU A 802 52.50 28.09 -10.86
CA GLU A 802 51.70 28.07 -9.64
C GLU A 802 50.72 26.90 -9.65
N THR A 803 49.95 26.79 -8.58
CA THR A 803 48.83 25.88 -8.47
C THR A 803 47.54 26.68 -8.43
N ILE A 804 46.63 26.40 -9.35
CA ILE A 804 45.27 26.95 -9.39
C ILE A 804 44.24 25.85 -9.13
N TYR A 805 43.02 26.23 -8.78
CA TYR A 805 41.93 25.27 -8.57
C TYR A 805 40.78 25.53 -9.53
N VAL A 806 40.29 24.47 -10.17
CA VAL A 806 39.24 24.55 -11.18
C VAL A 806 38.07 23.66 -10.81
N SER A 807 36.85 24.17 -10.93
CA SER A 807 35.62 23.41 -10.72
C SER A 807 34.61 23.69 -11.83
N VAL A 808 33.58 22.83 -11.88
CA VAL A 808 32.45 22.94 -12.82
C VAL A 808 31.16 23.10 -12.04
N ILE A 809 30.26 23.93 -12.54
CA ILE A 809 28.89 24.08 -12.05
C ILE A 809 27.96 23.71 -13.20
N SER A 810 27.34 22.54 -13.09
CA SER A 810 26.30 22.09 -14.00
C SER A 810 24.93 22.64 -13.58
N PRO A 811 24.02 22.93 -14.53
CA PRO A 811 22.70 23.46 -14.22
C PRO A 811 21.93 22.58 -13.22
N GLY A 812 21.54 23.16 -12.08
CA GLY A 812 20.76 22.49 -11.05
C GLY A 812 21.57 21.61 -10.08
N LEU A 813 22.90 21.58 -10.19
CA LEU A 813 23.79 20.84 -9.30
C LEU A 813 24.64 21.78 -8.44
N ILE A 814 25.16 21.26 -7.32
CA ILE A 814 26.17 21.95 -6.50
C ILE A 814 27.51 21.97 -7.25
N GLU A 815 28.33 22.97 -7.03
CA GLU A 815 29.67 23.08 -7.64
C GLU A 815 30.53 21.84 -7.37
N SER A 816 31.25 21.35 -8.40
CA SER A 816 32.14 20.18 -8.30
C SER A 816 33.25 20.37 -7.25
N PRO A 817 33.85 19.28 -6.75
CA PRO A 817 35.15 19.37 -6.08
C PRO A 817 36.17 20.07 -6.99
N TRP A 818 37.12 20.72 -6.34
CA TRP A 818 38.21 21.40 -7.02
C TRP A 818 39.20 20.40 -7.60
N VAL A 819 39.65 20.68 -8.81
CA VAL A 819 40.76 19.99 -9.45
C VAL A 819 41.95 20.91 -9.37
N GLU A 820 42.99 20.42 -8.70
CA GLU A 820 44.27 21.11 -8.62
C GLU A 820 44.97 21.06 -9.98
N VAL A 821 45.27 22.23 -10.54
CA VAL A 821 45.93 22.37 -11.84
C VAL A 821 47.26 23.07 -11.64
N ARG A 822 48.35 22.36 -11.99
CA ARG A 822 49.68 22.94 -11.99
C ARG A 822 49.89 23.76 -13.25
N VAL A 823 49.94 25.08 -13.09
CA VAL A 823 50.33 26.01 -14.15
C VAL A 823 51.84 25.99 -14.27
N LEU A 824 52.34 25.67 -15.47
CA LEU A 824 53.78 25.70 -15.71
C LEU A 824 54.29 27.14 -15.73
N PRO A 825 55.56 27.38 -15.36
CA PRO A 825 56.17 28.69 -15.52
C PRO A 825 56.08 29.19 -16.96
N GLU A 826 56.10 30.52 -17.11
CA GLU A 826 56.25 31.15 -18.41
C GLU A 826 57.40 30.52 -19.20
N GLU A 827 57.24 30.37 -20.51
CA GLU A 827 58.27 29.81 -21.36
C GLU A 827 59.54 30.70 -21.32
N GLY A 828 60.54 30.30 -20.52
CA GLY A 828 61.79 31.04 -20.32
C GLY A 828 62.11 31.46 -18.87
N SER A 829 61.28 31.13 -17.87
CA SER A 829 61.60 31.37 -16.46
C SER A 829 62.44 30.23 -15.84
N ASP A 830 63.59 30.58 -15.25
CA ASP A 830 64.55 29.63 -14.65
C ASP A 830 63.98 28.96 -13.38
N ILE A 831 63.64 27.66 -13.43
CA ILE A 831 63.18 26.87 -12.26
C ILE A 831 64.40 26.27 -11.51
N PRO A 832 64.55 26.42 -10.17
CA PRO A 832 65.61 25.77 -9.40
C PRO A 832 65.31 24.28 -9.11
N ASN A 833 66.36 23.45 -9.15
CA ASN A 833 66.37 22.03 -8.78
C ASN A 833 66.17 21.84 -7.25
N THR A 834 65.34 20.87 -6.82
CA THR A 834 64.98 20.57 -5.42
C THR A 834 66.17 20.17 -4.52
N THR A 835 66.39 20.86 -3.38
CA THR A 835 67.46 20.60 -2.39
C THR A 835 66.95 19.86 -1.15
N LEU A 836 67.83 19.11 -0.45
CA LEU A 836 67.54 18.44 0.85
C LEU A 836 67.00 19.42 1.90
N GLU A 837 67.50 20.66 1.90
CA GLU A 837 67.06 21.73 2.81
C GLU A 837 65.58 22.09 2.62
N ASN A 838 65.07 22.05 1.38
CA ASN A 838 63.65 22.29 1.10
C ASN A 838 62.78 21.15 1.62
N GLU A 839 63.23 19.90 1.49
CA GLU A 839 62.49 18.74 1.99
C GLU A 839 62.50 18.67 3.54
N LEU A 840 63.59 19.10 4.21
CA LEU A 840 63.64 19.20 5.67
C LEU A 840 62.68 20.24 6.25
N GLN A 841 62.39 21.32 5.52
CA GLN A 841 61.41 22.33 5.94
C GLN A 841 59.96 21.81 5.93
N LYS A 842 59.69 20.74 5.16
CA LYS A 842 58.37 20.11 5.11
C LYS A 842 58.07 19.24 6.33
N VAL A 843 59.09 18.76 7.04
CA VAL A 843 58.92 18.06 8.33
C VAL A 843 58.59 19.08 9.41
N ASN A 844 57.50 18.88 10.14
CA ASN A 844 57.03 19.80 11.17
C ASN A 844 57.99 19.85 12.37
N ASP A 845 58.13 21.03 13.01
CA ASP A 845 58.83 21.14 14.30
C ASP A 845 57.96 20.65 15.47
N HIS A 846 56.64 20.83 15.35
CA HIS A 846 55.63 20.45 16.33
C HIS A 846 54.35 19.98 15.63
N VAL A 847 53.80 18.85 16.08
CA VAL A 847 52.52 18.28 15.62
C VAL A 847 51.59 18.12 16.81
N VAL A 848 50.36 18.61 16.71
CA VAL A 848 49.27 18.31 17.65
C VAL A 848 48.32 17.35 16.95
N VAL A 849 47.91 16.27 17.62
CA VAL A 849 47.12 15.19 16.97
C VAL A 849 45.71 15.07 17.57
N PRO A 850 44.79 16.01 17.26
CA PRO A 850 43.42 15.94 17.75
C PRO A 850 42.55 14.93 16.98
N GLY A 851 42.92 14.59 15.74
CA GLY A 851 42.06 13.85 14.79
C GLY A 851 42.31 12.34 14.65
N LEU A 852 43.00 11.71 15.61
CA LEU A 852 43.12 10.25 15.62
C LEU A 852 41.84 9.67 16.23
N THR A 853 41.12 8.88 15.45
CA THR A 853 39.76 8.44 15.75
C THR A 853 39.63 6.94 15.91
N THR A 854 40.67 6.21 15.53
CA THR A 854 40.74 4.75 15.60
C THR A 854 42.09 4.31 16.16
N VAL A 855 42.07 3.29 17.02
CA VAL A 855 43.30 2.61 17.44
C VAL A 855 43.97 2.02 16.20
N GLY A 856 45.20 2.43 15.95
CA GLY A 856 45.98 2.09 14.76
C GLY A 856 46.21 3.27 13.80
N ASP A 857 45.52 4.41 13.97
CA ASP A 857 45.72 5.60 13.13
C ASP A 857 47.17 6.11 13.22
N SER A 858 47.74 6.50 12.08
CA SER A 858 49.13 6.95 11.96
C SER A 858 49.25 8.47 12.13
N VAL A 859 50.30 8.91 12.84
CA VAL A 859 50.61 10.34 13.04
C VAL A 859 51.43 10.86 11.85
N TYR A 860 50.89 11.88 11.17
CA TYR A 860 51.59 12.54 10.07
C TYR A 860 52.55 13.62 10.59
N LEU A 861 53.81 13.57 10.12
CA LEU A 861 54.88 14.46 10.60
C LEU A 861 55.26 15.57 9.61
N THR A 862 54.65 15.60 8.42
CA THR A 862 54.94 16.57 7.36
C THR A 862 53.77 17.52 7.13
N ASN A 863 54.04 18.74 6.65
CA ASN A 863 53.03 19.76 6.32
C ASN A 863 52.66 19.82 4.83
N SER A 864 53.36 19.06 3.98
CA SER A 864 53.17 19.02 2.54
C SER A 864 53.71 17.70 1.97
N GLU A 865 53.32 17.38 0.74
CA GLU A 865 53.83 16.20 0.05
C GLU A 865 55.34 16.31 -0.18
N MET A 866 56.03 15.24 0.19
CA MET A 866 57.46 15.10 -0.01
C MET A 866 57.73 14.82 -1.48
N ASN A 867 58.88 15.25 -1.98
CA ASN A 867 59.29 14.89 -3.34
C ASN A 867 59.38 13.35 -3.47
N GLU A 868 59.02 12.80 -4.64
CA GLU A 868 59.10 11.35 -4.93
C GLU A 868 60.51 10.74 -4.71
N LYS A 869 61.56 11.57 -4.68
CA LYS A 869 62.96 11.16 -4.42
C LYS A 869 63.40 11.34 -2.98
N ALA A 870 62.50 11.80 -2.10
CA ALA A 870 62.75 11.98 -0.68
C ALA A 870 62.25 10.75 0.10
N GLU A 871 63.11 10.18 0.93
CA GLU A 871 62.78 9.08 1.85
C GLU A 871 62.77 9.59 3.30
N LEU A 872 61.76 9.18 4.08
CA LEU A 872 61.61 9.55 5.49
C LEU A 872 61.74 8.33 6.38
N GLU A 873 62.51 8.46 7.45
CA GLU A 873 62.75 7.39 8.41
C GLU A 873 62.66 7.88 9.86
N ILE A 874 61.79 7.29 10.69
CA ILE A 874 61.73 7.59 12.13
C ILE A 874 62.78 6.74 12.84
N ILE A 875 63.91 7.36 13.20
CA ILE A 875 65.06 6.65 13.77
C ILE A 875 65.07 6.61 15.30
N HIS A 876 64.23 7.42 15.95
CA HIS A 876 64.07 7.43 17.41
C HIS A 876 62.69 7.96 17.78
N PHE A 877 62.03 7.34 18.76
CA PHE A 877 60.72 7.76 19.26
C PHE A 877 60.58 7.44 20.76
N GLU A 878 60.29 8.46 21.58
CA GLU A 878 60.13 8.30 23.04
C GLU A 878 59.16 9.32 23.65
N PRO A 879 58.48 9.01 24.76
CA PRO A 879 57.73 10.01 25.52
C PRO A 879 58.69 10.99 26.22
N VAL A 880 58.33 12.27 26.25
CA VAL A 880 59.15 13.35 26.86
C VAL A 880 59.20 13.21 28.39
N THR A 881 58.16 12.65 28.99
CA THR A 881 58.09 12.32 30.43
C THR A 881 57.82 10.83 30.58
N VAL A 882 58.45 10.17 31.57
CA VAL A 882 58.18 8.76 31.87
C VAL A 882 56.73 8.60 32.29
N GLN A 883 56.01 7.71 31.61
CA GLN A 883 54.61 7.39 31.89
C GLN A 883 54.44 5.89 32.06
N ASP A 884 53.52 5.49 32.93
CA ASP A 884 53.16 4.08 33.14
C ASP A 884 52.30 3.52 32.01
N THR A 885 51.66 4.41 31.22
CA THR A 885 50.75 4.07 30.12
C THR A 885 51.31 4.59 28.81
N VAL A 886 51.29 3.75 27.77
CA VAL A 886 51.76 4.08 26.43
C VAL A 886 50.54 4.35 25.54
N TYR A 887 50.49 5.53 24.93
CA TYR A 887 49.38 5.97 24.06
C TYR A 887 49.75 5.93 22.58
N LEU A 888 51.00 6.21 22.25
CA LEU A 888 51.57 6.12 20.90
C LEU A 888 52.74 5.13 20.88
N GLU A 889 52.89 4.40 19.78
CA GLU A 889 54.00 3.48 19.55
C GLU A 889 54.54 3.61 18.13
N LEU A 890 55.87 3.47 17.95
CA LEU A 890 56.48 3.34 16.64
C LEU A 890 56.34 1.90 16.15
N ASP A 891 55.54 1.69 15.11
CA ASP A 891 55.45 0.41 14.42
C ASP A 891 56.73 0.20 13.58
N ALA A 892 57.59 -0.69 14.05
CA ALA A 892 58.87 -0.97 13.39
C ALA A 892 58.72 -1.56 11.98
N ALA A 893 57.56 -2.13 11.62
CA ALA A 893 57.34 -2.72 10.30
C ALA A 893 56.95 -1.67 9.24
N SER A 894 56.10 -0.69 9.61
CA SER A 894 55.67 0.38 8.70
C SER A 894 56.46 1.67 8.86
N ASN A 895 57.25 1.81 9.93
CA ASN A 895 57.97 3.04 10.29
C ASN A 895 57.02 4.23 10.55
N GLU A 896 55.84 3.93 11.11
CA GLU A 896 54.80 4.91 11.43
C GLU A 896 54.54 4.93 12.93
N ILE A 897 54.21 6.11 13.46
CA ILE A 897 53.76 6.26 14.85
C ILE A 897 52.26 6.03 14.88
N LYS A 898 51.79 5.04 15.62
CA LYS A 898 50.38 4.64 15.68
C LYS A 898 49.75 4.93 17.03
N LEU A 899 48.46 5.28 17.02
CA LEU A 899 47.63 5.37 18.22
C LEU A 899 47.34 3.98 18.79
N LEU A 900 47.71 3.72 20.05
CA LEU A 900 47.35 2.49 20.76
C LEU A 900 46.07 2.65 21.58
N GLN A 901 45.86 3.83 22.17
CA GLN A 901 44.66 4.16 22.93
C GLN A 901 44.52 5.69 23.05
N PHE A 902 43.29 6.15 23.25
CA PHE A 902 43.00 7.57 23.46
C PHE A 902 43.61 8.07 24.78
N ASN A 903 44.07 9.32 24.80
CA ASN A 903 44.58 9.95 26.00
C ASN A 903 43.43 10.31 26.95
N THR A 904 43.08 9.38 27.83
CA THR A 904 42.13 9.59 28.94
C THR A 904 42.80 10.14 30.19
N SER A 905 44.09 10.49 30.12
CA SER A 905 44.72 11.18 31.23
C SER A 905 44.18 12.62 31.35
N GLY A 906 44.36 13.23 32.52
CA GLY A 906 43.88 14.59 32.78
C GLY A 906 44.72 15.69 32.12
N GLU A 907 45.80 15.37 31.40
CA GLU A 907 46.73 16.35 30.83
C GLU A 907 47.25 15.90 29.45
N PRO A 908 47.63 16.84 28.55
CA PRO A 908 48.29 16.50 27.28
C PRO A 908 49.61 15.75 27.47
N ILE A 909 49.92 14.84 26.55
CA ILE A 909 51.11 14.01 26.59
C ILE A 909 52.04 14.38 25.44
N GLN A 910 53.33 14.54 25.72
CA GLN A 910 54.33 14.89 24.71
C GLN A 910 55.25 13.71 24.39
N TYR A 911 55.51 13.52 23.10
CA TYR A 911 56.49 12.60 22.54
C TYR A 911 57.53 13.36 21.72
N ARG A 912 58.71 12.76 21.58
CA ARG A 912 59.79 13.24 20.73
C ARG A 912 60.10 12.19 19.68
N ALA A 913 60.04 12.58 18.41
CA ALA A 913 60.46 11.75 17.28
C ALA A 913 61.68 12.38 16.61
N THR A 914 62.67 11.58 16.20
CA THR A 914 63.76 12.02 15.33
C THR A 914 63.52 11.44 13.95
N VAL A 915 63.26 12.31 12.97
CA VAL A 915 62.97 11.96 11.59
C VAL A 915 64.20 12.23 10.74
N LYS A 916 64.69 11.22 10.03
CA LYS A 916 65.75 11.33 9.04
C LYS A 916 65.12 11.50 7.65
N VAL A 917 65.54 12.54 6.93
CA VAL A 917 65.14 12.80 5.54
C VAL A 917 66.34 12.54 4.64
N THR A 918 66.14 11.77 3.57
CA THR A 918 67.18 11.45 2.58
C THR A 918 66.72 11.87 1.19
N VAL A 919 67.55 12.63 0.45
CA VAL A 919 67.29 13.00 -0.94
C VAL A 919 68.51 12.61 -1.77
N GLY A 920 68.40 11.58 -2.61
CA GLY A 920 69.53 11.04 -3.37
C GLY A 920 70.62 10.44 -2.46
N GLN A 921 71.78 11.11 -2.35
CA GLN A 921 72.90 10.67 -1.48
C GLN A 921 73.07 11.51 -0.22
N GLU A 922 72.27 12.57 -0.04
CA GLU A 922 72.35 13.45 1.12
C GLU A 922 71.23 13.10 2.11
N SER A 923 71.53 13.17 3.41
CA SER A 923 70.54 12.96 4.46
C SER A 923 70.80 13.85 5.68
N ASP A 924 69.74 14.29 6.34
CA ASP A 924 69.82 15.00 7.63
C ASP A 924 68.65 14.59 8.54
N THR A 925 68.69 15.00 9.80
CA THR A 925 67.68 14.66 10.81
C THR A 925 66.99 15.89 11.39
N LYS A 926 65.68 15.81 11.60
CA LYS A 926 64.88 16.81 12.31
C LYS A 926 64.18 16.18 13.51
N VAL A 927 64.17 16.90 14.63
CA VAL A 927 63.48 16.46 15.84
C VAL A 927 62.09 17.10 15.89
N VAL A 928 61.07 16.26 15.97
CA VAL A 928 59.66 16.66 16.00
C VAL A 928 59.11 16.45 17.40
N THR A 929 58.45 17.47 17.93
CA THR A 929 57.63 17.32 19.14
C THR A 929 56.23 16.91 18.73
N ILE A 930 55.64 15.92 19.38
CA ILE A 930 54.27 15.47 19.12
C ILE A 930 53.47 15.65 20.40
N THR A 931 52.33 16.33 20.34
CA THR A 931 51.41 16.51 21.46
C THR A 931 50.13 15.72 21.20
N LEU A 932 49.87 14.76 22.07
CA LEU A 932 48.61 14.04 22.13
C LEU A 932 47.71 14.74 23.17
N PRO A 933 46.70 15.52 22.74
CA PRO A 933 45.77 16.20 23.65
C PRO A 933 44.97 15.17 24.46
N THR A 934 44.32 15.60 25.54
CA THR A 934 43.33 14.74 26.22
C THR A 934 42.13 14.49 25.29
N LEU A 935 41.40 13.40 25.49
CA LEU A 935 40.23 13.06 24.66
C LEU A 935 39.21 14.21 24.57
N ARG A 936 39.01 14.94 25.66
CA ARG A 936 38.06 16.06 25.72
C ARG A 936 38.62 17.32 25.01
N GLU A 937 39.91 17.58 25.10
CA GLU A 937 40.56 18.65 24.31
C GLU A 937 40.54 18.34 22.81
N ALA A 938 40.81 17.09 22.43
CA ALA A 938 40.74 16.62 21.04
C ALA A 938 39.35 16.83 20.44
N LEU A 939 38.29 16.49 21.18
CA LEU A 939 36.91 16.73 20.78
C LEU A 939 36.63 18.23 20.61
N ASN A 940 37.05 19.07 21.56
CA ASN A 940 36.81 20.50 21.51
C ASN A 940 37.51 21.17 20.30
N GLU A 941 38.77 20.82 20.04
CA GLU A 941 39.52 21.32 18.89
C GLU A 941 38.87 20.90 17.57
N THR A 942 38.39 19.66 17.50
CA THR A 942 37.74 19.14 16.28
C THR A 942 36.37 19.77 16.06
N ILE A 943 35.57 19.97 17.11
CA ILE A 943 34.30 20.72 17.00
C ILE A 943 34.57 22.14 16.49
N PHE A 944 35.56 22.83 17.06
CA PHE A 944 35.90 24.19 16.62
C PHE A 944 36.34 24.23 15.14
N ALA A 945 37.11 23.23 14.70
CA ALA A 945 37.48 23.08 13.30
C ALA A 945 36.23 22.88 12.43
N VAL A 946 35.35 21.94 12.77
CA VAL A 946 34.12 21.67 12.01
C VAL A 946 33.18 22.88 11.97
N GLU A 947 33.00 23.60 13.07
CA GLU A 947 32.19 24.83 13.10
C GLU A 947 32.79 25.96 12.27
N SER A 948 34.11 25.99 12.11
CA SER A 948 34.73 26.97 11.20
C SER A 948 34.30 26.73 9.75
N LEU A 949 33.90 25.51 9.38
CA LEU A 949 33.35 25.18 8.06
C LEU A 949 31.96 25.81 7.86
N GLU A 950 31.13 25.97 8.90
CA GLU A 950 29.82 26.65 8.76
C GLU A 950 29.94 28.08 8.23
N ASN A 951 31.09 28.72 8.47
CA ASN A 951 31.35 30.08 7.99
C ASN A 951 31.72 30.13 6.49
N VAL A 952 32.03 29.00 5.87
CA VAL A 952 32.60 28.92 4.52
C VAL A 952 31.83 27.94 3.61
N LEU A 953 31.13 26.96 4.18
CA LEU A 953 30.44 25.86 3.51
C LEU A 953 29.03 25.70 4.08
N ILE A 954 28.10 25.24 3.24
CA ILE A 954 26.75 24.88 3.68
C ILE A 954 26.80 23.44 4.20
N LEU A 955 26.77 23.29 5.52
CA LEU A 955 26.67 21.97 6.15
C LEU A 955 25.25 21.41 6.00
N SER A 956 25.13 20.09 5.88
CA SER A 956 23.84 19.40 5.92
C SER A 956 23.19 19.55 7.30
N ASP A 957 21.86 19.46 7.37
CA ASP A 957 21.17 19.56 8.66
C ASP A 957 21.49 18.38 9.59
N ALA A 958 21.84 17.22 9.02
CA ALA A 958 22.38 16.10 9.78
C ALA A 958 23.75 16.43 10.41
N ASP A 959 24.65 17.07 9.66
CA ASP A 959 25.96 17.46 10.18
C ASP A 959 25.85 18.56 11.23
N LYS A 960 24.97 19.55 11.03
CA LYS A 960 24.66 20.56 12.06
C LYS A 960 24.12 19.92 13.34
N HIS A 961 23.22 18.95 13.20
CA HIS A 961 22.70 18.21 14.34
C HIS A 961 23.79 17.39 15.05
N SER A 962 24.71 16.78 14.30
CA SER A 962 25.87 16.08 14.86
C SER A 962 26.82 17.03 15.59
N ILE A 963 27.01 18.26 15.09
CA ILE A 963 27.80 19.31 15.76
C ILE A 963 27.15 19.71 17.09
N GLU A 964 25.84 19.96 17.09
CA GLU A 964 25.07 20.26 18.30
C GLU A 964 25.18 19.12 19.31
N THR A 965 25.02 17.87 18.85
CA THR A 965 25.13 16.66 19.70
C THR A 965 26.52 16.53 20.30
N ALA A 966 27.58 16.71 19.51
CA ALA A 966 28.95 16.68 19.99
C ALA A 966 29.22 17.80 21.01
N ARG A 967 28.62 18.98 20.83
CA ARG A 967 28.69 20.10 21.78
C ARG A 967 28.00 19.77 23.10
N GLU A 968 26.85 19.11 23.07
CA GLU A 968 26.15 18.64 24.27
C GLU A 968 26.97 17.60 25.04
N ILE A 969 27.55 16.63 24.34
CA ILE A 969 28.43 15.61 24.92
C ILE A 969 29.67 16.27 25.55
N TYR A 970 30.29 17.22 24.85
CA TYR A 970 31.43 17.98 25.35
C TYR A 970 31.11 18.80 26.60
N ASN A 971 29.94 19.43 26.67
CA ASN A 971 29.53 20.25 27.82
C ASN A 971 29.09 19.41 29.04
N ASN A 972 28.79 18.13 28.86
CA ASN A 972 28.46 17.23 29.94
C ASN A 972 29.73 16.71 30.65
N ASN A 973 30.02 17.22 31.85
CA ASN A 973 31.20 16.82 32.63
C ASN A 973 31.19 15.33 33.05
N ASP A 974 30.02 14.68 33.06
CA ASP A 974 29.84 13.27 33.43
C ASP A 974 29.70 12.35 32.20
N ALA A 975 29.99 12.84 30.98
CA ALA A 975 29.90 12.03 29.77
C ALA A 975 30.87 10.83 29.81
N ALA A 976 30.39 9.65 29.44
CA ALA A 976 31.20 8.44 29.34
C ALA A 976 32.30 8.57 28.26
N GLU A 977 33.42 7.88 28.45
CA GLU A 977 34.55 7.90 27.51
C GLU A 977 34.13 7.42 26.11
N GLU A 978 33.27 6.40 26.01
CA GLU A 978 32.77 5.92 24.72
C GLU A 978 31.97 7.00 23.97
N ALA A 979 31.21 7.82 24.68
CA ALA A 979 30.43 8.91 24.07
C ALA A 979 31.33 10.02 23.53
N LEU A 980 32.42 10.34 24.24
CA LEU A 980 33.43 11.30 23.78
C LEU A 980 34.18 10.79 22.54
N ILE A 981 34.51 9.50 22.49
CA ILE A 981 35.17 8.87 21.34
C ILE A 981 34.27 8.90 20.11
N GLU A 982 32.99 8.56 20.27
CA GLU A 982 32.05 8.54 19.14
C GLU A 982 31.78 9.95 18.60
N ALA A 983 31.58 10.92 19.50
CA ALA A 983 31.47 12.32 19.10
C ALA A 983 32.72 12.82 18.36
N LEU A 984 33.92 12.40 18.79
CA LEU A 984 35.18 12.77 18.11
C LEU A 984 35.25 12.17 16.70
N LYS A 985 34.88 10.89 16.53
CA LYS A 985 34.82 10.24 15.20
C LYS A 985 33.85 10.93 14.27
N ASP A 986 32.67 11.31 14.76
CA ASP A 986 31.66 12.00 13.96
C ASP A 986 32.20 13.35 13.48
N MET A 987 32.78 14.15 14.38
CA MET A 987 33.37 15.44 14.02
C MET A 987 34.52 15.31 13.01
N CYS A 988 35.41 14.33 13.20
CA CYS A 988 36.46 14.06 12.24
C CYS A 988 35.91 13.58 10.88
N SER A 989 34.83 12.80 10.87
CA SER A 989 34.20 12.35 9.63
C SER A 989 33.60 13.52 8.84
N ILE A 990 32.93 14.44 9.54
CA ILE A 990 32.43 15.69 8.96
C ILE A 990 33.58 16.52 8.41
N TRP A 991 34.63 16.73 9.20
CA TRP A 991 35.80 17.49 8.75
C TRP A 991 36.44 16.90 7.49
N LYS A 992 36.65 15.57 7.46
CA LYS A 992 37.21 14.86 6.29
C LYS A 992 36.31 14.99 5.07
N PHE A 993 35.01 14.86 5.26
CA PHE A 993 34.02 14.99 4.19
C PHE A 993 34.07 16.37 3.51
N TYR A 994 34.10 17.45 4.30
CA TYR A 994 34.03 18.81 3.77
C TYR A 994 35.38 19.39 3.35
N THR A 995 36.50 18.92 3.90
CA THR A 995 37.84 19.45 3.55
C THR A 995 38.60 18.57 2.57
N ASN A 996 38.19 17.31 2.39
CA ASN A 996 38.90 16.29 1.64
C ASN A 996 40.37 16.10 2.09
N ARG A 997 40.66 16.46 3.35
CA ARG A 997 41.98 16.28 3.99
C ARG A 997 41.94 15.06 4.90
N SER A 998 42.98 14.22 4.80
CA SER A 998 43.11 12.92 5.50
C SER A 998 43.30 13.06 7.01
#